data_AF-A0A1S0UEB2-F1
#
_entry.id   AF-A0A1S0UEB2-F1
#
_cell.length_a   1.000
_cell.length_b   1.000
_cell.length_c   1.000
_cell.angle_alpha   90.00
_cell.angle_beta   90.00
_cell.angle_gamma   90.00
#
_symmetry.space_group_name_H-M   'P 1'
#
loop_
_entity.id
_entity.type
_entity.pdbx_description
1 polymer ?
#
loop_
_entity_poly.entity_id
_entity_poly.type
_entity_poly.pdbx_seq_one_letter_code
_entity_poly.pdbx_strand_id
1 'polypeptide(L)'
;MAVVDGNVVAINPADEPRTHMYIWNNIFFSLGFDVKDHYKELGGDAAAHAATSNDLQGVRAYAQLDNAKLFTLGMVIVDYKGFRVTAQSIIPGILEREQEQSVVYGSVDFGKTVVSSEEYHDLLSKPAEQLKILPHEVYNGKDDGKIIKLCSSFETKGIVGNDLRHYILDLLRTFPPDVNYLEDAEVTDICKANGYPRAFPHKLASLRQELIEAFVECRYLMFIRIAAYHVQQTRLGLLATEDDDGTNEAKQKEDAILKVDRFSETMQEDAIINQIKSEIVADMKVDEMPLLETETAKKIMKEAIDNDEKKADGLDKEISEQIMAKAAKAVGSIRTDAFDIRFNPDCYCSTVRHAENEDIAKQRRLVAEAAEFLIVQQLPNFVRDCLQRTIMPLDGASLSDSLHSRGINIRYLGKLTQYIQSIQRLTYLKVICITELLCRCAKHIFRSYLQPVSSAHTATAVSHFLNCLLSPSTEPITSSNEEMSLSIIGVKKSRSSKRRKQINNGGKENDDWVQMSSNRLWERVKSDADFYYAFKINEENVDAYLSTTGIQKISFLRRFAQIVGIQMLLRDYNLEAGKKSQLFVEDDIQGLYCQAKHVDPKAVDAHSLFLSGQTKVQQGHLRAGFDLVLESLNLMNTVYGAMHSDMVKCMRLLARLSYILGDPPEALSQQHKATLMSERCNGLDSANTVIEYLNLAHFSFANLHIAAALKLLYRARYLLLLIHGENHPFMAEIDGNIGVILYAVQEFDDALKFLQNALKLHQTYMEPQTLKTALIYHLLARTYSCRGDFRTALQMERETFTIYSKTFGNDHEKTKESSECLKHLTQQAVTFQKRINEANRQGSNNIGQLLPVEIHRPSLHSVLEILNILNGIIFIQLRGISTSSEVNEGNDELENSINNNKILEDATSSIKKNENSDDIAVVSSRSQMDNISAIVSGSSTAQTMQEVALD
;
A
#
# COMPACT_ATOMS: atom_id res chain seq x y z
N MET A 1 19.81 12.77 -16.85
CA MET A 1 19.65 13.10 -18.29
C MET A 1 21.01 13.40 -18.92
N ALA A 2 21.64 14.56 -18.60
CA ALA A 2 22.91 14.97 -19.21
C ALA A 2 24.02 13.91 -19.25
N VAL A 3 24.20 13.13 -18.17
CA VAL A 3 25.15 12.00 -18.12
C VAL A 3 24.84 10.93 -19.18
N VAL A 4 23.59 10.46 -19.22
CA VAL A 4 23.15 9.40 -20.17
C VAL A 4 23.13 9.90 -21.61
N ASP A 5 22.80 11.17 -21.84
CA ASP A 5 22.78 11.77 -23.17
C ASP A 5 24.18 12.14 -23.69
N GLY A 6 25.25 11.90 -22.91
CA GLY A 6 26.64 12.14 -23.31
C GLY A 6 27.07 13.62 -23.23
N ASN A 7 26.33 14.46 -22.50
CA ASN A 7 26.62 15.89 -22.33
C ASN A 7 27.62 16.17 -21.19
N VAL A 8 27.99 15.16 -20.40
CA VAL A 8 28.97 15.25 -19.31
C VAL A 8 30.15 14.34 -19.64
N VAL A 9 31.37 14.85 -19.54
CA VAL A 9 32.60 14.08 -19.78
C VAL A 9 32.89 13.18 -18.58
N ALA A 10 33.23 11.92 -18.85
CA ALA A 10 33.62 10.96 -17.81
C ALA A 10 34.98 11.32 -17.19
N ILE A 11 35.16 10.97 -15.92
CA ILE A 11 36.44 11.12 -15.19
C ILE A 11 37.49 10.16 -15.75
N ASN A 12 37.04 8.99 -16.18
CA ASN A 12 37.83 7.91 -16.76
C ASN A 12 37.46 7.69 -18.24
N PRO A 13 37.72 8.68 -19.13
CA PRO A 13 37.28 8.60 -20.53
C PRO A 13 38.02 7.52 -21.34
N ALA A 14 39.15 7.02 -20.83
CA ALA A 14 39.93 5.96 -21.45
C ALA A 14 39.34 4.55 -21.21
N ASP A 15 38.49 4.39 -20.20
CA ASP A 15 37.85 3.10 -19.91
C ASP A 15 36.63 2.86 -20.82
N GLU A 16 36.06 1.66 -20.77
CA GLU A 16 34.86 1.31 -21.54
C GLU A 16 33.66 2.16 -21.10
N PRO A 17 32.77 2.62 -22.01
CA PRO A 17 31.63 3.47 -21.66
C PRO A 17 30.73 2.96 -20.53
N ARG A 18 30.57 1.63 -20.40
CA ARG A 18 29.79 1.01 -19.32
C ARG A 18 30.39 1.22 -17.92
N THR A 19 31.68 1.53 -17.87
CA THR A 19 32.48 1.72 -16.64
C THR A 19 32.75 3.20 -16.35
N HIS A 20 32.21 4.10 -17.17
CA HIS A 20 32.40 5.53 -17.00
C HIS A 20 31.77 6.03 -15.69
N MET A 21 32.55 6.84 -14.98
CA MET A 21 32.16 7.55 -13.78
C MET A 21 32.13 9.05 -14.07
N TYR A 22 31.18 9.76 -13.48
CA TYR A 22 30.99 11.18 -13.74
C TYR A 22 30.91 11.95 -12.42
N ILE A 23 31.43 13.16 -12.40
CA ILE A 23 31.15 14.14 -11.35
C ILE A 23 30.43 15.31 -12.02
N TRP A 24 29.26 15.66 -11.49
CA TRP A 24 28.49 16.79 -11.96
C TRP A 24 27.84 17.49 -10.76
N ASN A 25 28.05 18.80 -10.62
CA ASN A 25 27.57 19.58 -9.47
C ASN A 25 27.94 18.96 -8.10
N ASN A 26 29.18 18.47 -7.95
CA ASN A 26 29.67 17.79 -6.74
C ASN A 26 28.91 16.51 -6.36
N ILE A 27 28.18 15.91 -7.29
CA ILE A 27 27.54 14.60 -7.15
C ILE A 27 28.28 13.61 -8.02
N PHE A 28 28.59 12.46 -7.47
CA PHE A 28 29.17 11.33 -8.17
C PHE A 28 28.08 10.50 -8.83
N PHE A 29 28.26 10.17 -10.11
CA PHE A 29 27.35 9.32 -10.87
C PHE A 29 28.08 8.10 -11.43
N SER A 30 27.48 6.94 -11.28
CA SER A 30 27.95 5.68 -11.85
C SER A 30 26.80 4.93 -12.54
N LEU A 31 27.15 4.16 -13.56
CA LEU A 31 26.19 3.31 -14.27
C LEU A 31 26.07 1.95 -13.56
N GLY A 32 24.86 1.43 -13.42
CA GLY A 32 24.56 0.16 -12.76
C GLY A 32 24.81 -1.07 -13.64
N PHE A 33 25.99 -1.19 -14.24
CA PHE A 33 26.43 -2.36 -15.02
C PHE A 33 27.41 -3.22 -14.23
N ASP A 34 27.58 -4.47 -14.64
CA ASP A 34 28.66 -5.30 -14.11
C ASP A 34 30.00 -4.85 -14.70
N VAL A 35 30.85 -4.28 -13.85
CA VAL A 35 32.15 -3.76 -14.22
C VAL A 35 33.21 -4.79 -13.85
N LYS A 36 34.08 -5.13 -14.81
CA LYS A 36 35.21 -6.08 -14.61
C LYS A 36 34.77 -7.47 -14.11
N ASP A 37 33.61 -7.95 -14.53
CA ASP A 37 33.07 -9.27 -14.16
C ASP A 37 32.90 -9.47 -12.63
N HIS A 38 32.76 -8.39 -11.85
CA HIS A 38 32.63 -8.46 -10.39
C HIS A 38 31.39 -9.25 -9.95
N TYR A 39 30.29 -9.12 -10.68
CA TYR A 39 29.03 -9.79 -10.39
C TYR A 39 28.77 -11.01 -11.28
N LYS A 40 29.74 -11.44 -12.10
CA LYS A 40 29.56 -12.53 -13.07
C LYS A 40 29.06 -13.82 -12.43
N GLU A 41 29.62 -14.20 -11.29
CA GLU A 41 29.20 -15.40 -10.53
C GLU A 41 27.84 -15.22 -9.82
N LEU A 42 27.40 -13.97 -9.66
CA LEU A 42 26.15 -13.60 -9.01
C LEU A 42 25.01 -13.31 -9.99
N GLY A 43 25.25 -13.27 -11.30
CA GLY A 43 24.24 -12.98 -12.33
C GLY A 43 24.54 -11.78 -13.26
N GLY A 44 25.77 -11.26 -13.24
CA GLY A 44 26.24 -10.20 -14.15
C GLY A 44 25.46 -8.89 -14.02
N ASP A 45 25.06 -8.30 -15.15
CA ASP A 45 24.32 -7.03 -15.21
C ASP A 45 23.02 -7.04 -14.37
N ALA A 46 22.34 -8.19 -14.30
CA ALA A 46 21.13 -8.33 -13.48
C ALA A 46 21.45 -8.21 -11.97
N ALA A 47 22.58 -8.78 -11.55
CA ALA A 47 23.08 -8.68 -10.19
C ALA A 47 23.56 -7.26 -9.86
N ALA A 48 24.29 -6.58 -10.76
CA ALA A 48 24.69 -5.18 -10.57
C ALA A 48 23.47 -4.25 -10.40
N HIS A 49 22.44 -4.45 -11.21
CA HIS A 49 21.18 -3.71 -11.10
C HIS A 49 20.44 -3.99 -9.78
N ALA A 50 20.52 -5.21 -9.25
CA ALA A 50 19.96 -5.58 -7.95
C ALA A 50 20.78 -5.02 -6.78
N ALA A 51 22.11 -5.10 -6.86
CA ALA A 51 23.04 -4.58 -5.87
C ALA A 51 22.79 -3.11 -5.57
N THR A 52 22.65 -2.28 -6.61
CA THR A 52 22.29 -0.85 -6.44
C THR A 52 20.97 -0.65 -5.70
N SER A 53 19.97 -1.51 -5.94
CA SER A 53 18.68 -1.43 -5.25
C SER A 53 18.78 -1.81 -3.78
N ASN A 54 19.53 -2.87 -3.48
CA ASN A 54 19.74 -3.34 -2.12
C ASN A 54 20.62 -2.35 -1.33
N ASP A 55 21.59 -1.72 -1.98
CA ASP A 55 22.44 -0.68 -1.38
C ASP A 55 21.60 0.52 -0.94
N LEU A 56 20.70 1.03 -1.80
CA LEU A 56 19.77 2.09 -1.42
C LEU A 56 18.82 1.66 -0.26
N GLN A 57 18.41 0.40 -0.22
CA GLN A 57 17.61 -0.12 0.90
C GLN A 57 18.42 -0.15 2.20
N GLY A 58 19.69 -0.54 2.15
CA GLY A 58 20.60 -0.49 3.29
C GLY A 58 20.84 0.94 3.77
N VAL A 59 21.14 1.87 2.85
CA VAL A 59 21.27 3.32 3.15
C VAL A 59 20.00 3.84 3.82
N ARG A 60 18.82 3.46 3.30
CA ARG A 60 17.53 3.83 3.89
C ARG A 60 17.35 3.27 5.30
N ALA A 61 17.77 2.03 5.55
CA ALA A 61 17.65 1.39 6.85
C ALA A 61 18.54 2.10 7.88
N TYR A 62 19.82 2.30 7.56
CA TYR A 62 20.76 3.00 8.44
C TYR A 62 20.39 4.48 8.66
N ALA A 63 19.89 5.18 7.63
CA ALA A 63 19.47 6.58 7.75
C ALA A 63 18.22 6.77 8.65
N GLN A 64 17.43 5.71 8.86
CA GLN A 64 16.30 5.73 9.81
C GLN A 64 16.73 5.50 11.25
N LEU A 65 17.97 5.06 11.49
CA LEU A 65 18.53 4.91 12.83
C LEU A 65 19.11 6.25 13.26
N ASP A 66 18.60 6.81 14.34
CA ASP A 66 19.11 8.06 14.90
C ASP A 66 20.45 7.82 15.63
N ASN A 67 21.55 7.77 14.84
CA ASN A 67 22.92 7.62 15.33
C ASN A 67 23.77 8.84 14.95
N ALA A 68 24.01 9.72 15.93
CA ALA A 68 24.68 11.00 15.72
C ALA A 68 26.12 10.94 15.19
N LYS A 69 26.77 9.77 15.19
CA LYS A 69 28.19 9.63 14.81
C LYS A 69 28.44 8.71 13.62
N LEU A 70 27.41 8.09 13.06
CA LEU A 70 27.53 7.21 11.89
C LEU A 70 26.74 7.80 10.73
N PHE A 71 27.43 8.11 9.63
CA PHE A 71 26.84 8.82 8.49
C PHE A 71 26.74 7.92 7.26
N THR A 72 25.62 8.03 6.56
CA THR A 72 25.44 7.44 5.22
C THR A 72 25.59 8.51 4.15
N LEU A 73 25.83 8.11 2.90
CA LEU A 73 25.83 9.03 1.78
C LEU A 73 24.41 9.37 1.35
N GLY A 74 24.21 10.60 0.87
CA GLY A 74 23.04 10.93 0.09
C GLY A 74 23.06 10.10 -1.19
N MET A 75 22.10 9.19 -1.35
CA MET A 75 22.04 8.26 -2.47
C MET A 75 20.68 8.30 -3.17
N VAL A 76 20.71 8.32 -4.50
CA VAL A 76 19.52 8.24 -5.36
C VAL A 76 19.81 7.27 -6.51
N ILE A 77 18.84 6.41 -6.82
CA ILE A 77 18.85 5.60 -8.04
C ILE A 77 17.94 6.27 -9.06
N VAL A 78 18.43 6.44 -10.29
CA VAL A 78 17.68 7.03 -11.39
C VAL A 78 17.63 6.05 -12.55
N ASP A 79 16.41 5.62 -12.94
CA ASP A 79 16.17 4.89 -14.18
C ASP A 79 15.83 5.91 -15.30
N TYR A 80 16.57 5.89 -16.42
CA TYR A 80 16.35 6.76 -17.58
C TYR A 80 16.88 6.12 -18.88
N LYS A 81 16.07 6.10 -19.95
CA LYS A 81 16.40 5.50 -21.27
C LYS A 81 16.95 4.06 -21.20
N GLY A 82 16.45 3.26 -20.25
CA GLY A 82 16.94 1.90 -20.02
C GLY A 82 18.23 1.81 -19.20
N PHE A 83 18.88 2.93 -18.88
CA PHE A 83 20.02 2.98 -17.97
C PHE A 83 19.56 3.14 -16.54
N ARG A 84 20.28 2.47 -15.63
CA ARG A 84 20.23 2.74 -14.21
C ARG A 84 21.47 3.51 -13.81
N VAL A 85 21.27 4.64 -13.16
CA VAL A 85 22.34 5.52 -12.69
C VAL A 85 22.23 5.65 -11.18
N THR A 86 23.32 5.40 -10.49
CA THR A 86 23.45 5.70 -9.06
C THR A 86 24.06 7.09 -8.94
N ALA A 87 23.42 7.97 -8.15
CA ALA A 87 23.89 9.30 -7.82
C ALA A 87 24.18 9.37 -6.33
N GLN A 88 25.41 9.73 -5.95
CA GLN A 88 25.88 9.72 -4.57
C GLN A 88 26.61 11.03 -4.21
N SER A 89 26.46 11.47 -2.96
CA SER A 89 27.31 12.51 -2.38
C SER A 89 28.75 12.01 -2.23
N ILE A 90 29.72 12.90 -2.38
CA ILE A 90 31.15 12.56 -2.28
C ILE A 90 31.63 12.70 -0.83
N ILE A 91 32.41 11.73 -0.34
CA ILE A 91 33.07 11.82 0.96
C ILE A 91 34.19 12.87 0.89
N PRO A 92 34.26 13.82 1.83
CA PRO A 92 35.36 14.79 1.89
C PRO A 92 36.73 14.09 1.96
N GLY A 93 37.63 14.40 1.04
CA GLY A 93 39.01 13.88 0.99
C GLY A 93 39.24 12.64 0.11
N ILE A 94 38.19 11.91 -0.27
CA ILE A 94 38.33 10.59 -0.92
C ILE A 94 38.98 10.63 -2.31
N LEU A 95 39.00 11.79 -2.96
CA LEU A 95 39.59 12.00 -4.29
C LEU A 95 41.02 12.57 -4.21
N GLU A 96 41.53 12.87 -3.01
CA GLU A 96 42.87 13.40 -2.80
C GLU A 96 43.89 12.26 -2.78
N ARG A 97 45.01 12.42 -3.50
CA ARG A 97 46.02 11.35 -3.71
C ARG A 97 46.74 10.89 -2.44
N GLU A 98 46.64 11.65 -1.35
CA GLU A 98 47.32 11.34 -0.07
C GLU A 98 46.56 10.30 0.78
N GLN A 99 45.34 9.92 0.40
CA GLN A 99 44.45 9.00 1.13
C GLN A 99 44.44 7.57 0.53
N GLU A 100 45.58 7.06 0.06
CA GLU A 100 45.69 5.67 -0.39
C GLU A 100 45.44 4.71 0.81
N GLN A 101 44.22 4.15 0.87
CA GLN A 101 43.70 3.12 1.81
C GLN A 101 43.09 3.59 3.14
N SER A 102 41.92 4.25 3.09
CA SER A 102 41.14 4.70 4.27
C SER A 102 40.00 3.77 4.72
N VAL A 103 39.91 2.53 4.19
CA VAL A 103 38.91 1.55 4.65
C VAL A 103 39.38 0.97 5.99
N VAL A 104 38.71 1.37 7.07
CA VAL A 104 39.05 0.98 8.46
C VAL A 104 38.11 -0.08 9.03
N TYR A 105 37.04 -0.42 8.30
CA TYR A 105 36.10 -1.48 8.63
C TYR A 105 35.59 -2.14 7.35
N GLY A 106 35.50 -3.46 7.34
CA GLY A 106 35.07 -4.28 6.21
C GLY A 106 36.19 -4.74 5.30
N SER A 107 35.82 -5.19 4.11
CA SER A 107 36.73 -5.76 3.13
C SER A 107 37.36 -4.71 2.21
N VAL A 108 38.67 -4.83 1.99
CA VAL A 108 39.42 -3.97 1.05
C VAL A 108 39.48 -4.56 -0.36
N ASP A 109 39.36 -5.88 -0.50
CA ASP A 109 39.67 -6.66 -1.71
C ASP A 109 38.71 -7.86 -1.88
N PHE A 110 37.41 -7.62 -1.69
CA PHE A 110 36.30 -8.56 -1.89
C PHE A 110 36.37 -9.84 -1.05
N GLY A 111 36.75 -9.71 0.22
CA GLY A 111 36.72 -10.76 1.23
C GLY A 111 38.07 -11.41 1.50
N LYS A 112 39.12 -11.10 0.72
CA LYS A 112 40.47 -11.65 0.96
C LYS A 112 41.13 -11.01 2.19
N THR A 113 40.93 -9.73 2.40
CA THR A 113 41.43 -8.92 3.51
C THR A 113 40.24 -8.20 4.12
N VAL A 114 39.89 -8.60 5.34
CA VAL A 114 38.88 -7.94 6.16
C VAL A 114 39.60 -7.17 7.25
N VAL A 115 39.10 -5.97 7.57
CA VAL A 115 39.62 -5.11 8.63
C VAL A 115 38.47 -4.70 9.54
N SER A 116 38.74 -4.49 10.82
CA SER A 116 37.75 -3.94 11.77
C SER A 116 38.45 -3.02 12.75
N SER A 117 37.74 -1.98 13.18
CA SER A 117 38.19 -0.97 14.13
C SER A 117 37.26 -1.00 15.35
N GLU A 118 37.81 -0.83 16.55
CA GLU A 118 37.03 -0.75 17.79
C GLU A 118 36.01 0.39 17.74
N GLU A 119 36.37 1.54 17.15
CA GLU A 119 35.45 2.67 16.98
C GLU A 119 34.22 2.29 16.14
N TYR A 120 34.43 1.58 15.03
CA TYR A 120 33.33 1.12 14.19
C TYR A 120 32.52 0.01 14.86
N HIS A 121 33.15 -0.84 15.69
CA HIS A 121 32.43 -1.82 16.48
C HIS A 121 31.42 -1.14 17.43
N ASP A 122 31.87 -0.11 18.14
CA ASP A 122 31.01 0.67 19.04
C ASP A 122 29.91 1.40 18.28
N LEU A 123 30.25 2.03 17.14
CA LEU A 123 29.29 2.75 16.30
C LEU A 123 28.23 1.85 15.67
N LEU A 124 28.57 0.59 15.36
CA LEU A 124 27.69 -0.37 14.68
C LEU A 124 26.94 -1.31 15.62
N SER A 125 27.38 -1.46 16.88
CA SER A 125 26.78 -2.37 17.85
C SER A 125 25.26 -2.16 18.03
N LYS A 126 24.86 -0.92 18.32
CA LYS A 126 23.45 -0.53 18.51
C LYS A 126 22.66 -0.58 17.19
N PRO A 127 23.15 -0.03 16.06
CA PRO A 127 22.51 -0.22 14.76
C PRO A 127 22.28 -1.69 14.38
N ALA A 128 23.25 -2.56 14.62
CA ALA A 128 23.13 -3.99 14.34
C ALA A 128 21.99 -4.63 15.14
N GLU A 129 21.86 -4.29 16.43
CA GLU A 129 20.75 -4.78 17.26
C GLU A 129 19.36 -4.32 16.77
N GLN A 130 19.27 -3.05 16.34
CA GLN A 130 18.03 -2.47 15.82
C GLN A 130 17.63 -3.08 14.48
N LEU A 131 18.60 -3.25 13.57
CA LEU A 131 18.41 -3.88 12.26
C LEU A 131 18.37 -5.42 12.30
N LYS A 132 18.48 -6.02 13.49
CA LYS A 132 18.50 -7.46 13.70
C LYS A 132 19.64 -8.17 12.96
N ILE A 133 20.80 -7.52 12.87
CA ILE A 133 22.05 -8.06 12.35
C ILE A 133 22.80 -8.79 13.46
N LEU A 134 23.22 -10.02 13.21
CA LEU A 134 24.02 -10.83 14.13
C LEU A 134 25.50 -10.47 13.96
N PRO A 135 26.18 -9.99 15.04
CA PRO A 135 27.63 -9.90 15.02
C PRO A 135 28.24 -11.29 14.83
N HIS A 136 29.20 -11.41 13.93
CA HIS A 136 29.79 -12.69 13.55
C HIS A 136 31.30 -12.56 13.31
N GLU A 137 32.00 -13.68 13.36
CA GLU A 137 33.46 -13.75 13.28
C GLU A 137 33.96 -14.39 11.99
N VAL A 138 34.93 -13.72 11.35
CA VAL A 138 35.52 -14.14 10.07
C VAL A 138 37.05 -14.15 10.12
N TYR A 139 37.67 -15.01 9.33
CA TYR A 139 39.13 -15.05 9.18
C TYR A 139 39.64 -13.95 8.25
N ASN A 140 40.73 -13.30 8.63
CA ASN A 140 41.49 -12.44 7.73
C ASN A 140 42.37 -13.30 6.79
N GLY A 141 42.29 -13.09 5.47
CA GLY A 141 43.05 -13.87 4.49
C GLY A 141 44.49 -13.39 4.24
N LYS A 142 44.96 -12.31 4.87
CA LYS A 142 46.39 -11.91 4.83
C LYS A 142 47.25 -12.54 5.93
N ASP A 143 46.67 -12.75 7.11
CA ASP A 143 47.35 -13.30 8.28
C ASP A 143 46.62 -14.60 8.69
N ASP A 144 47.17 -15.76 8.31
CA ASP A 144 46.61 -17.08 8.61
C ASP A 144 46.34 -17.22 10.12
N GLY A 145 45.08 -16.98 10.54
CA GLY A 145 44.58 -17.22 11.89
C GLY A 145 44.01 -16.01 12.65
N LYS A 146 44.09 -14.77 12.13
CA LYS A 146 43.47 -13.62 12.83
C LYS A 146 41.94 -13.60 12.60
N ILE A 147 41.19 -13.76 13.68
CA ILE A 147 39.72 -13.67 13.68
C ILE A 147 39.31 -12.20 13.86
N ILE A 148 38.35 -11.76 13.05
CA ILE A 148 37.82 -10.41 13.05
C ILE A 148 36.32 -10.48 13.30
N LYS A 149 35.87 -9.72 14.30
CA LYS A 149 34.46 -9.55 14.62
C LYS A 149 33.85 -8.43 13.79
N LEU A 150 32.74 -8.73 13.12
CA LEU A 150 31.96 -7.80 12.32
C LEU A 150 30.56 -7.60 12.94
N CYS A 151 29.97 -6.43 12.73
CA CYS A 151 28.60 -6.05 13.11
C CYS A 151 27.74 -5.63 11.90
N SER A 152 28.24 -5.87 10.70
CA SER A 152 27.59 -5.69 9.40
C SER A 152 28.22 -6.70 8.44
N SER A 153 27.77 -6.74 7.18
CA SER A 153 28.40 -7.57 6.16
C SER A 153 29.89 -7.23 5.96
N PHE A 154 30.70 -8.21 5.60
CA PHE A 154 32.11 -8.01 5.23
C PHE A 154 32.27 -7.05 4.05
N GLU A 155 31.28 -6.94 3.15
CA GLU A 155 31.32 -6.01 2.00
C GLU A 155 31.10 -4.55 2.43
N THR A 156 30.52 -4.32 3.60
CA THR A 156 30.26 -2.99 4.13
C THR A 156 31.56 -2.28 4.46
N LYS A 157 31.77 -1.09 3.91
CA LYS A 157 32.99 -0.30 4.14
C LYS A 157 32.75 0.81 5.14
N GLY A 158 33.63 0.90 6.14
CA GLY A 158 33.77 2.06 7.01
C GLY A 158 34.93 2.94 6.57
N ILE A 159 34.66 4.22 6.34
CA ILE A 159 35.65 5.23 5.93
C ILE A 159 35.53 6.48 6.80
N VAL A 160 36.66 7.02 7.26
CA VAL A 160 36.71 8.31 7.96
C VAL A 160 37.03 9.42 6.97
N GLY A 161 36.13 10.41 6.84
CA GLY A 161 36.34 11.56 5.96
C GLY A 161 37.34 12.57 6.51
N ASN A 162 37.84 13.48 5.65
CA ASN A 162 38.71 14.60 6.06
C ASN A 162 38.02 15.56 7.07
N ASP A 163 36.70 15.51 7.15
CA ASP A 163 35.89 16.23 8.14
C ASP A 163 35.78 15.49 9.49
N LEU A 164 36.54 14.39 9.66
CA LEU A 164 36.58 13.53 10.84
C LEU A 164 35.26 12.79 11.12
N ARG A 165 34.36 12.70 10.13
CA ARG A 165 33.11 11.92 10.25
C ARG A 165 33.29 10.48 9.81
N HIS A 166 32.61 9.57 10.49
CA HIS A 166 32.61 8.14 10.19
C HIS A 166 31.49 7.80 9.21
N TYR A 167 31.84 7.39 8.00
CA TYR A 167 30.92 7.00 6.94
C TYR A 167 30.79 5.48 6.85
N ILE A 168 29.60 5.02 6.45
CA ILE A 168 29.31 3.62 6.12
C ILE A 168 28.73 3.50 4.70
N LEU A 169 29.22 2.52 3.95
CA LEU A 169 28.99 2.36 2.51
C LEU A 169 28.84 0.89 2.14
N ASP A 170 28.45 0.63 0.89
CA ASP A 170 28.33 -0.72 0.31
C ASP A 170 27.42 -1.61 1.17
N LEU A 171 26.18 -1.15 1.34
CA LEU A 171 25.17 -1.71 2.26
C LEU A 171 24.25 -2.74 1.59
N LEU A 172 24.68 -3.32 0.46
CA LEU A 172 23.85 -4.21 -0.37
C LEU A 172 23.43 -5.52 0.32
N ARG A 173 24.12 -5.94 1.39
CA ARG A 173 23.82 -7.13 2.20
C ARG A 173 23.32 -6.81 3.61
N THR A 174 22.73 -5.63 3.80
CA THR A 174 22.18 -5.24 5.13
C THR A 174 21.13 -6.23 5.64
N PHE A 175 20.32 -6.80 4.75
CA PHE A 175 19.27 -7.75 5.09
C PHE A 175 19.58 -9.16 4.56
N PRO A 176 19.09 -10.22 5.24
CA PRO A 176 19.43 -11.60 4.88
C PRO A 176 18.95 -11.96 3.47
N PRO A 177 19.64 -12.91 2.81
CA PRO A 177 19.25 -13.38 1.49
C PRO A 177 17.89 -14.09 1.53
N ASP A 178 17.13 -13.98 0.45
CA ASP A 178 15.89 -14.72 0.23
C ASP A 178 16.21 -16.08 -0.39
N VAL A 179 16.33 -17.10 0.46
CA VAL A 179 16.74 -18.46 0.06
C VAL A 179 15.78 -19.14 -0.91
N ASN A 180 14.53 -18.67 -1.00
CA ASN A 180 13.58 -19.16 -2.00
C ASN A 180 14.03 -18.83 -3.44
N TYR A 181 14.96 -17.89 -3.61
CA TYR A 181 15.53 -17.50 -4.91
C TYR A 181 17.07 -17.65 -4.94
N LEU A 182 17.61 -18.57 -4.14
CA LEU A 182 19.02 -18.92 -4.10
C LEU A 182 19.18 -20.43 -4.35
N GLU A 183 19.65 -20.81 -5.54
CA GLU A 183 19.68 -22.21 -6.00
C GLU A 183 20.52 -23.14 -5.10
N ASP A 184 21.59 -22.61 -4.52
CA ASP A 184 22.53 -23.37 -3.68
C ASP A 184 22.06 -23.46 -2.21
N ALA A 185 20.92 -22.88 -1.85
CA ALA A 185 20.43 -22.82 -0.49
C ALA A 185 19.47 -23.98 -0.14
N GLU A 186 19.64 -24.54 1.05
CA GLU A 186 18.65 -25.43 1.64
C GLU A 186 17.43 -24.63 2.10
N VAL A 187 16.27 -24.98 1.55
CA VAL A 187 14.97 -24.44 1.97
C VAL A 187 14.19 -25.49 2.74
N THR A 188 13.19 -25.06 3.50
CA THR A 188 12.32 -25.94 4.28
C THR A 188 11.43 -26.80 3.38
N ASP A 189 10.90 -27.90 3.92
CA ASP A 189 10.08 -28.83 3.13
C ASP A 189 8.76 -28.19 2.65
N ILE A 190 8.21 -27.24 3.41
CA ILE A 190 7.06 -26.42 2.98
C ILE A 190 7.42 -25.56 1.77
N CYS A 191 8.60 -24.92 1.77
CA CYS A 191 9.07 -24.16 0.63
C CYS A 191 9.28 -25.07 -0.59
N LYS A 192 9.83 -26.27 -0.41
CA LYS A 192 9.97 -27.27 -1.50
C LYS A 192 8.63 -27.66 -2.10
N ALA A 193 7.63 -27.95 -1.25
CA ALA A 193 6.27 -28.26 -1.69
C ALA A 193 5.64 -27.10 -2.48
N ASN A 194 6.05 -25.86 -2.20
CA ASN A 194 5.61 -24.65 -2.91
C ASN A 194 6.43 -24.31 -4.16
N GLY A 195 7.40 -25.15 -4.54
CA GLY A 195 8.20 -25.02 -5.76
C GLY A 195 9.46 -24.17 -5.61
N TYR A 196 10.03 -24.09 -4.41
CA TYR A 196 11.28 -23.39 -4.10
C TYR A 196 12.43 -24.38 -3.76
N PRO A 197 13.71 -23.98 -3.89
CA PRO A 197 14.18 -22.71 -4.43
C PRO A 197 13.93 -22.60 -5.94
N ARG A 198 13.83 -21.37 -6.45
CA ARG A 198 13.67 -21.08 -7.88
C ARG A 198 14.89 -20.38 -8.44
N ALA A 199 15.22 -20.73 -9.67
CA ALA A 199 16.17 -19.98 -10.46
C ALA A 199 15.74 -18.52 -10.58
N PHE A 200 16.68 -17.61 -10.43
CA PHE A 200 16.47 -16.17 -10.53
C PHE A 200 17.64 -15.55 -11.31
N PRO A 201 17.44 -14.46 -12.07
CA PRO A 201 18.50 -13.90 -12.90
C PRO A 201 19.74 -13.41 -12.12
N HIS A 202 19.67 -13.34 -10.78
CA HIS A 202 20.80 -13.05 -9.92
C HIS A 202 20.67 -13.72 -8.55
N LYS A 203 21.79 -13.87 -7.83
CA LYS A 203 21.88 -14.44 -6.48
C LYS A 203 21.75 -13.42 -5.34
N LEU A 204 21.55 -12.13 -5.65
CA LEU A 204 21.37 -11.03 -4.67
C LEU A 204 19.91 -10.81 -4.24
N ALA A 205 19.13 -11.89 -4.19
CA ALA A 205 17.78 -11.87 -3.67
C ALA A 205 17.82 -11.65 -2.14
N SER A 206 17.11 -10.65 -1.60
CA SER A 206 17.10 -10.35 -0.16
C SER A 206 15.68 -10.24 0.41
N LEU A 207 15.53 -10.63 1.67
CA LEU A 207 14.34 -10.41 2.49
C LEU A 207 14.29 -8.92 2.89
N ARG A 208 13.08 -8.37 3.04
CA ARG A 208 12.90 -6.95 3.38
C ARG A 208 12.89 -6.73 4.89
N GLN A 209 13.26 -5.52 5.32
CA GLN A 209 13.21 -5.10 6.72
C GLN A 209 11.85 -5.41 7.37
N GLU A 210 10.76 -5.05 6.71
CA GLU A 210 9.41 -5.18 7.26
C GLU A 210 9.03 -6.65 7.50
N LEU A 211 9.56 -7.58 6.68
CA LEU A 211 9.37 -9.02 6.90
C LEU A 211 10.15 -9.49 8.12
N ILE A 212 11.40 -9.03 8.26
CA ILE A 212 12.28 -9.40 9.38
C ILE A 212 11.68 -8.90 10.69
N GLU A 213 11.21 -7.66 10.74
CA GLU A 213 10.51 -7.10 11.90
C GLU A 213 9.27 -7.93 12.25
N ALA A 214 8.41 -8.23 11.26
CA ALA A 214 7.21 -9.04 11.49
C ALA A 214 7.52 -10.48 11.93
N PHE A 215 8.58 -11.08 11.40
CA PHE A 215 9.03 -12.43 11.78
C PHE A 215 9.55 -12.46 13.22
N VAL A 216 10.41 -11.49 13.58
CA VAL A 216 10.94 -11.37 14.94
C VAL A 216 9.83 -11.08 15.94
N GLU A 217 8.89 -10.20 15.61
CA GLU A 217 7.71 -9.93 16.43
C GLU A 217 6.84 -11.19 16.62
N CYS A 218 6.57 -11.93 15.54
CA CYS A 218 5.80 -13.17 15.63
C CYS A 218 6.48 -14.20 16.54
N ARG A 219 7.80 -14.41 16.38
CA ARG A 219 8.59 -15.29 17.23
C ARG A 219 8.63 -14.82 18.69
N TYR A 220 8.68 -13.51 18.93
CA TYR A 220 8.62 -12.93 20.27
C TYR A 220 7.27 -13.20 20.95
N LEU A 221 6.16 -13.04 20.23
CA LEU A 221 4.84 -13.37 20.75
C LEU A 221 4.69 -14.87 21.05
N MET A 222 5.25 -15.75 20.21
CA MET A 222 5.31 -17.18 20.50
C MET A 222 6.14 -17.47 21.75
N PHE A 223 7.30 -16.82 21.90
CA PHE A 223 8.16 -16.95 23.07
C PHE A 223 7.41 -16.60 24.36
N ILE A 224 6.70 -15.47 24.38
CA ILE A 224 5.87 -15.04 25.52
C ILE A 224 4.79 -16.08 25.82
N ARG A 225 4.08 -16.59 24.80
CA ARG A 225 3.00 -17.56 25.00
C ARG A 225 3.50 -18.89 25.56
N ILE A 226 4.63 -19.38 25.06
CA ILE A 226 5.26 -20.63 25.53
C ILE A 226 5.78 -20.45 26.96
N ALA A 227 6.44 -19.33 27.25
CA ALA A 227 6.91 -19.02 28.60
C ALA A 227 5.73 -18.91 29.59
N ALA A 228 4.68 -18.17 29.23
CA ALA A 228 3.46 -18.03 30.05
C ALA A 228 2.79 -19.38 30.33
N TYR A 229 2.71 -20.25 29.32
CA TYR A 229 2.18 -21.60 29.45
C TYR A 229 2.96 -22.42 30.48
N HIS A 230 4.29 -22.45 30.40
CA HIS A 230 5.12 -23.19 31.35
C HIS A 230 5.09 -22.57 32.76
N VAL A 231 5.02 -21.25 32.88
CA VAL A 231 4.79 -20.58 34.18
C VAL A 231 3.45 -21.03 34.78
N GLN A 232 2.38 -21.10 33.98
CA GLN A 232 1.09 -21.56 34.45
C GLN A 232 1.11 -23.04 34.86
N GLN A 233 1.76 -23.91 34.09
CA GLN A 233 1.91 -25.33 34.45
C GLN A 233 2.71 -25.53 35.75
N THR A 234 3.75 -24.73 35.95
CA THR A 234 4.57 -24.76 37.16
C THR A 234 3.75 -24.31 38.37
N ARG A 235 2.97 -23.24 38.24
CA ARG A 235 2.03 -22.77 39.30
C ARG A 235 0.94 -23.79 39.62
N LEU A 236 0.55 -24.62 38.66
CA LEU A 236 -0.43 -25.71 38.84
C LEU A 236 0.20 -27.00 39.38
N GLY A 237 1.52 -27.04 39.62
CA GLY A 237 2.23 -28.21 40.15
C GLY A 237 2.29 -29.40 39.20
N LEU A 238 2.10 -29.18 37.89
CA LEU A 238 2.05 -30.24 36.86
C LEU A 238 3.42 -30.60 36.26
N LEU A 239 4.47 -29.83 36.57
CA LEU A 239 5.85 -30.10 36.18
C LEU A 239 6.63 -30.60 37.41
N ALA A 240 6.26 -31.76 37.93
CA ALA A 240 7.16 -32.52 38.81
C ALA A 240 8.23 -33.18 37.94
N THR A 241 9.48 -33.07 38.40
CA THR A 241 10.73 -33.56 37.81
C THR A 241 10.62 -34.91 37.11
N GLU A 242 11.08 -35.01 35.86
CA GLU A 242 11.24 -36.26 35.08
C GLU A 242 12.40 -37.14 35.61
N ASP A 243 12.49 -37.33 36.93
CA ASP A 243 13.40 -38.27 37.57
C ASP A 243 12.69 -38.89 38.78
N ASP A 244 11.70 -39.78 38.56
CA ASP A 244 11.52 -40.96 39.41
C ASP A 244 10.61 -42.02 38.77
N ASP A 245 10.92 -43.27 39.05
CA ASP A 245 10.41 -44.49 38.43
C ASP A 245 8.97 -44.85 38.90
N GLY A 246 8.13 -45.30 37.96
CA GLY A 246 6.89 -46.07 38.14
C GLY A 246 5.85 -45.67 39.22
N THR A 247 4.66 -45.21 38.78
CA THR A 247 3.37 -45.93 38.93
C THR A 247 2.17 -45.14 38.39
N ASN A 248 1.21 -45.88 37.82
CA ASN A 248 -0.08 -45.43 37.30
C ASN A 248 -0.91 -44.66 38.34
N GLU A 249 -1.23 -43.38 38.09
CA GLU A 249 -2.47 -42.72 38.59
C GLU A 249 -2.65 -41.27 38.08
N ALA A 250 -2.76 -41.06 36.75
CA ALA A 250 -3.06 -39.73 36.18
C ALA A 250 -4.00 -39.78 34.97
N LYS A 251 -5.04 -40.63 35.01
CA LYS A 251 -6.06 -40.74 33.94
C LYS A 251 -7.48 -40.30 34.33
N GLN A 252 -7.65 -39.53 35.42
CA GLN A 252 -8.99 -39.15 35.89
C GLN A 252 -9.19 -37.65 36.18
N LYS A 253 -8.36 -36.76 35.62
CA LYS A 253 -8.56 -35.30 35.77
C LYS A 253 -8.52 -34.48 34.48
N GLU A 254 -8.66 -35.10 33.32
CA GLU A 254 -8.80 -34.38 32.03
C GLU A 254 -10.25 -33.98 31.70
N ASP A 255 -11.27 -34.48 32.41
CA ASP A 255 -12.68 -34.31 32.02
C ASP A 255 -13.41 -33.06 32.57
N ALA A 256 -12.71 -32.08 33.15
CA ALA A 256 -13.40 -31.01 33.91
C ALA A 256 -13.33 -29.58 33.33
N ILE A 257 -12.75 -29.32 32.16
CA ILE A 257 -12.74 -27.96 31.58
C ILE A 257 -13.09 -27.97 30.09
N LEU A 258 -14.34 -28.30 29.80
CA LEU A 258 -14.99 -27.97 28.52
C LEU A 258 -16.36 -27.38 28.83
N LYS A 259 -16.45 -26.04 28.82
CA LYS A 259 -17.68 -25.26 28.58
C LYS A 259 -17.38 -23.77 28.62
N VAL A 260 -17.18 -23.15 27.45
CA VAL A 260 -17.67 -21.79 27.15
C VAL A 260 -18.07 -21.74 25.67
N ASP A 261 -19.32 -21.34 25.45
CA ASP A 261 -20.02 -21.14 24.18
C ASP A 261 -19.33 -20.19 23.19
N ARG A 262 -19.59 -20.39 21.89
CA ARG A 262 -19.96 -19.30 20.98
C ARG A 262 -20.65 -19.77 19.67
N PHE A 263 -21.87 -19.26 19.47
CA PHE A 263 -22.46 -18.88 18.17
C PHE A 263 -21.48 -17.91 17.43
N SER A 264 -21.36 -17.75 16.12
CA SER A 264 -22.29 -17.88 14.98
C SER A 264 -21.52 -17.93 13.64
N GLU A 265 -22.19 -18.43 12.60
CA GLU A 265 -21.88 -18.51 11.16
C GLU A 265 -20.84 -17.54 10.53
N THR A 266 -19.59 -18.00 10.33
CA THR A 266 -18.62 -17.53 9.30
C THR A 266 -17.88 -18.70 8.61
N MET A 267 -18.48 -19.89 8.65
CA MET A 267 -17.79 -21.19 8.48
C MET A 267 -17.24 -21.56 7.09
N GLN A 268 -17.21 -20.65 6.11
CA GLN A 268 -16.63 -20.96 4.79
C GLN A 268 -15.26 -20.32 4.53
N GLU A 269 -14.98 -19.15 5.11
CA GLU A 269 -13.69 -18.48 4.95
C GLU A 269 -12.65 -18.99 5.93
N ASP A 270 -13.07 -19.16 7.20
CA ASP A 270 -12.26 -19.78 8.22
C ASP A 270 -11.97 -21.25 7.90
N ALA A 271 -12.84 -21.94 7.16
CA ALA A 271 -12.58 -23.32 6.72
C ALA A 271 -11.49 -23.40 5.64
N ILE A 272 -11.48 -22.49 4.67
CA ILE A 272 -10.42 -22.42 3.65
C ILE A 272 -9.10 -21.98 4.32
N ILE A 273 -9.13 -21.02 5.24
CA ILE A 273 -7.96 -20.54 5.98
C ILE A 273 -7.46 -21.58 6.99
N ASN A 274 -8.35 -22.33 7.63
CA ASN A 274 -7.97 -23.43 8.53
C ASN A 274 -7.50 -24.65 7.75
N GLN A 275 -7.99 -24.87 6.54
CA GLN A 275 -7.45 -25.88 5.62
C GLN A 275 -6.04 -25.49 5.15
N ILE A 276 -5.81 -24.21 4.84
CA ILE A 276 -4.49 -23.62 4.57
C ILE A 276 -3.59 -23.67 5.82
N LYS A 277 -4.11 -23.46 7.04
CA LYS A 277 -3.33 -23.62 8.28
C LYS A 277 -3.01 -25.09 8.59
N SER A 278 -3.94 -26.01 8.34
CA SER A 278 -3.75 -27.45 8.57
C SER A 278 -2.86 -28.13 7.52
N GLU A 279 -2.67 -27.49 6.35
CA GLU A 279 -1.77 -27.96 5.29
C GLU A 279 -0.37 -27.32 5.36
N ILE A 280 -0.12 -26.35 6.26
CA ILE A 280 1.09 -25.50 6.23
C ILE A 280 1.78 -25.32 7.61
N VAL A 281 1.81 -26.36 8.44
CA VAL A 281 2.76 -26.41 9.57
C VAL A 281 3.49 -27.74 9.52
N ALA A 282 4.75 -27.70 9.10
CA ALA A 282 5.67 -28.81 9.18
C ALA A 282 6.73 -28.45 10.23
N ASP A 283 6.85 -29.32 11.21
CA ASP A 283 7.87 -29.37 12.26
C ASP A 283 7.92 -28.21 13.26
N MET A 284 7.15 -28.36 14.35
CA MET A 284 7.67 -28.60 15.70
C MET A 284 6.50 -28.96 16.63
N LYS A 285 6.75 -29.74 17.68
CA LYS A 285 5.77 -30.27 18.67
C LYS A 285 4.99 -29.20 19.50
N VAL A 286 4.76 -28.02 18.96
CA VAL A 286 4.04 -26.90 19.56
C VAL A 286 2.53 -27.02 19.34
N ASP A 287 2.09 -27.73 18.29
CA ASP A 287 0.67 -27.90 17.95
C ASP A 287 -0.15 -28.69 19.00
N GLU A 288 0.51 -29.40 19.91
CA GLU A 288 -0.14 -30.10 21.03
C GLU A 288 -0.30 -29.22 22.29
N MET A 289 0.25 -27.99 22.30
CA MET A 289 0.17 -27.09 23.46
C MET A 289 -0.99 -26.11 23.31
N PRO A 290 -1.97 -26.07 24.25
CA PRO A 290 -3.02 -25.04 24.24
C PRO A 290 -2.43 -23.68 24.67
N LEU A 291 -1.94 -22.92 23.70
CA LEU A 291 -1.33 -21.61 23.92
C LEU A 291 -2.38 -20.56 24.32
N LEU A 292 -2.03 -19.73 25.31
CA LEU A 292 -2.86 -18.63 25.79
C LEU A 292 -3.02 -17.50 24.77
N GLU A 293 -4.11 -16.74 24.89
CA GLU A 293 -4.27 -15.46 24.19
C GLU A 293 -3.10 -14.50 24.51
N THR A 294 -2.73 -13.64 23.55
CA THR A 294 -1.53 -12.80 23.68
C THR A 294 -1.58 -11.88 24.91
N GLU A 295 -2.71 -11.25 25.16
CA GLU A 295 -2.84 -10.28 26.26
C GLU A 295 -2.85 -10.96 27.63
N THR A 296 -3.40 -12.18 27.72
CA THR A 296 -3.33 -12.96 28.97
C THR A 296 -1.91 -13.48 29.20
N ALA A 297 -1.23 -13.97 28.15
CA ALA A 297 0.17 -14.38 28.23
C ALA A 297 1.11 -13.23 28.64
N LYS A 298 0.94 -12.04 28.06
CA LYS A 298 1.70 -10.83 28.46
C LYS A 298 1.48 -10.47 29.93
N LYS A 299 0.23 -10.55 30.42
CA LYS A 299 -0.09 -10.29 31.83
C LYS A 299 0.58 -11.31 32.76
N ILE A 300 0.47 -12.60 32.45
CA ILE A 300 1.08 -13.68 33.24
C ILE A 300 2.59 -13.50 33.31
N MET A 301 3.25 -13.20 32.18
CA MET A 301 4.69 -12.96 32.15
C MET A 301 5.08 -11.71 32.93
N LYS A 302 4.33 -10.62 32.79
CA LYS A 302 4.58 -9.39 33.56
C LYS A 302 4.46 -9.64 35.06
N GLU A 303 3.42 -10.34 35.50
CA GLU A 303 3.24 -10.73 36.91
C GLU A 303 4.33 -11.68 37.39
N ALA A 304 4.84 -12.58 36.54
CA ALA A 304 5.94 -13.48 36.90
C ALA A 304 7.23 -12.69 37.13
N ILE A 305 7.55 -11.73 36.25
CA ILE A 305 8.73 -10.87 36.36
C ILE A 305 8.60 -9.92 37.57
N ASP A 306 7.44 -9.27 37.76
CA ASP A 306 7.20 -8.32 38.85
C ASP A 306 7.24 -8.98 40.26
N ASN A 307 6.91 -10.29 40.34
CA ASN A 307 6.98 -11.06 41.58
C ASN A 307 8.41 -11.51 41.92
N ASP A 308 9.25 -11.75 40.91
CA ASP A 308 10.67 -12.12 41.06
C ASP A 308 11.49 -10.98 41.72
N GLU A 309 11.08 -9.72 41.50
CA GLU A 309 11.71 -8.54 42.13
C GLU A 309 11.28 -8.28 43.58
N LYS A 310 10.19 -8.89 44.09
CA LYS A 310 9.54 -8.43 45.34
C LYS A 310 9.55 -9.38 46.54
N LYS A 311 9.69 -10.71 46.42
CA LYS A 311 9.82 -11.63 47.59
C LYS A 311 10.53 -12.96 47.26
N ALA A 312 11.24 -13.50 48.27
CA ALA A 312 11.95 -14.79 48.30
C ALA A 312 11.05 -16.06 48.26
N ASP A 313 9.84 -15.95 47.72
CA ASP A 313 8.84 -17.03 47.57
C ASP A 313 8.36 -17.10 46.09
N GLY A 314 9.17 -16.55 45.17
CA GLY A 314 8.95 -16.61 43.73
C GLY A 314 9.21 -18.01 43.17
N LEU A 315 8.82 -18.25 41.91
CA LEU A 315 9.35 -19.39 41.15
C LEU A 315 10.87 -19.42 41.35
N ASP A 316 11.46 -20.56 41.77
CA ASP A 316 12.91 -20.64 41.93
C ASP A 316 13.58 -20.07 40.69
N LYS A 317 14.58 -19.19 40.88
CA LYS A 317 15.28 -18.52 39.78
C LYS A 317 15.77 -19.51 38.71
N GLU A 318 16.16 -20.70 39.15
CA GLU A 318 16.55 -21.82 38.30
C GLU A 318 15.40 -22.37 37.44
N ILE A 319 14.18 -22.44 37.97
CA ILE A 319 12.98 -22.83 37.22
C ILE A 319 12.61 -21.73 36.20
N SER A 320 12.71 -20.45 36.58
CA SER A 320 12.50 -19.33 35.67
C SER A 320 13.49 -19.38 34.49
N GLU A 321 14.78 -19.58 34.78
CA GLU A 321 15.83 -19.76 33.77
C GLU A 321 15.56 -20.99 32.88
N GLN A 322 15.11 -22.11 33.43
CA GLN A 322 14.73 -23.29 32.64
C GLN A 322 13.51 -23.06 31.74
N ILE A 323 12.49 -22.33 32.22
CA ILE A 323 11.31 -21.97 31.43
C ILE A 323 11.73 -21.08 30.26
N MET A 324 12.54 -20.04 30.54
CA MET A 324 13.06 -19.13 29.52
C MET A 324 13.92 -19.89 28.52
N ALA A 325 14.72 -20.87 28.96
CA ALA A 325 15.52 -21.69 28.08
C ALA A 325 14.70 -22.64 27.19
N LYS A 326 13.65 -23.26 27.73
CA LYS A 326 12.70 -24.06 26.95
C LYS A 326 12.00 -23.20 25.89
N ALA A 327 11.52 -22.01 26.28
CA ALA A 327 10.89 -21.08 25.37
C ALA A 327 11.85 -20.56 24.29
N ALA A 328 13.08 -20.19 24.65
CA ALA A 328 14.12 -19.71 23.73
C ALA A 328 14.50 -20.78 22.71
N LYS A 329 14.65 -22.03 23.16
CA LYS A 329 14.91 -23.18 22.28
C LYS A 329 13.73 -23.45 21.33
N ALA A 330 12.49 -23.33 21.79
CA ALA A 330 11.30 -23.57 20.98
C ALA A 330 11.11 -22.54 19.84
N VAL A 331 11.51 -21.29 20.05
CA VAL A 331 11.39 -20.22 19.03
C VAL A 331 12.63 -20.07 18.13
N GLY A 332 13.63 -20.93 18.29
CA GLY A 332 14.87 -20.88 17.50
C GLY A 332 15.79 -19.71 17.87
N SER A 333 15.75 -19.24 19.12
CA SER A 333 16.63 -18.16 19.56
C SER A 333 18.11 -18.53 19.47
N ILE A 334 18.95 -17.54 19.15
CA ILE A 334 20.41 -17.68 19.13
C ILE A 334 20.90 -17.94 20.55
N ARG A 335 20.42 -17.15 21.51
CA ARG A 335 20.69 -17.34 22.94
C ARG A 335 19.85 -18.48 23.49
N THR A 336 20.43 -19.20 24.45
CA THR A 336 19.76 -20.33 25.10
C THR A 336 18.93 -19.93 26.30
N ASP A 337 19.09 -18.71 26.81
CA ASP A 337 18.55 -18.22 28.08
C ASP A 337 17.57 -17.05 27.92
N ALA A 338 17.54 -16.41 26.74
CA ALA A 338 16.75 -15.22 26.47
C ALA A 338 16.30 -15.19 25.00
N PHE A 339 15.29 -14.38 24.72
CA PHE A 339 14.86 -14.11 23.36
C PHE A 339 15.89 -13.22 22.63
N ASP A 340 16.54 -13.81 21.63
CA ASP A 340 17.47 -13.14 20.70
C ASP A 340 17.36 -13.78 19.31
N ILE A 341 16.85 -13.02 18.34
CA ILE A 341 16.73 -13.42 16.94
C ILE A 341 17.36 -12.32 16.09
N ARG A 342 18.49 -12.66 15.46
CA ARG A 342 19.27 -11.79 14.58
C ARG A 342 19.83 -12.62 13.42
N PHE A 343 20.21 -11.97 12.34
CA PHE A 343 20.60 -12.62 11.09
C PHE A 343 22.05 -12.30 10.74
N ASN A 344 22.84 -13.33 10.46
CA ASN A 344 24.18 -13.14 9.90
C ASN A 344 24.03 -12.84 8.39
N PRO A 345 24.38 -11.63 7.91
CA PRO A 345 24.27 -11.27 6.49
C PRO A 345 25.19 -12.10 5.59
N ASP A 346 26.25 -12.68 6.15
CA ASP A 346 27.32 -13.33 5.41
C ASP A 346 27.26 -14.87 5.46
N CYS A 347 26.23 -15.45 6.08
CA CYS A 347 26.10 -16.91 6.27
C CYS A 347 26.03 -17.72 4.95
N TYR A 348 25.66 -17.08 3.84
CA TYR A 348 25.65 -17.67 2.49
C TYR A 348 26.78 -17.14 1.58
N CYS A 349 27.69 -16.32 2.10
CA CYS A 349 28.83 -15.82 1.33
C CYS A 349 29.97 -16.85 1.32
N SER A 350 30.44 -17.22 0.13
CA SER A 350 31.54 -18.18 -0.07
C SER A 350 32.92 -17.51 -0.13
N THR A 351 32.97 -16.20 -0.30
CA THR A 351 34.21 -15.41 -0.43
C THR A 351 34.96 -15.26 0.88
N VAL A 352 34.24 -15.31 2.01
CA VAL A 352 34.81 -15.16 3.35
C VAL A 352 34.69 -16.46 4.12
N ARG A 353 35.75 -16.81 4.86
CA ARG A 353 35.77 -17.98 5.74
C ARG A 353 35.31 -17.56 7.15
N HIS A 354 34.21 -18.15 7.61
CA HIS A 354 33.69 -17.97 8.97
C HIS A 354 34.58 -18.68 10.01
N ALA A 355 34.60 -18.16 11.23
CA ALA A 355 35.29 -18.76 12.37
C ALA A 355 34.65 -20.09 12.79
N GLU A 356 35.42 -20.98 13.44
CA GLU A 356 34.97 -22.35 13.75
C GLU A 356 33.93 -22.42 14.88
N ASN A 357 33.82 -21.37 15.69
CA ASN A 357 32.83 -21.20 16.74
C ASN A 357 31.43 -20.79 16.21
N GLU A 358 31.32 -20.39 14.95
CA GLU A 358 30.05 -19.95 14.34
C GLU A 358 29.19 -21.16 13.93
N ASP A 359 27.97 -21.24 14.46
CA ASP A 359 26.98 -22.24 14.03
C ASP A 359 26.24 -21.76 12.76
N ILE A 360 26.94 -21.84 11.63
CA ILE A 360 26.42 -21.44 10.31
C ILE A 360 25.18 -22.24 9.92
N ALA A 361 25.07 -23.51 10.35
CA ALA A 361 23.92 -24.35 10.03
C ALA A 361 22.65 -23.81 10.71
N LYS A 362 22.72 -23.46 12.00
CA LYS A 362 21.62 -22.82 12.72
C LYS A 362 21.26 -21.45 12.14
N GLN A 363 22.26 -20.64 11.76
CA GLN A 363 22.04 -19.33 11.13
C GLN A 363 21.31 -19.45 9.78
N ARG A 364 21.73 -20.40 8.93
CA ARG A 364 21.07 -20.67 7.64
C ARG A 364 19.65 -21.17 7.80
N ARG A 365 19.41 -22.06 8.77
CA ARG A 365 18.07 -22.52 9.11
C ARG A 365 17.14 -21.37 9.49
N LEU A 366 17.61 -20.42 10.30
CA LEU A 366 16.82 -19.25 10.69
C LEU A 366 16.43 -18.37 9.49
N VAL A 367 17.34 -18.20 8.51
CA VAL A 367 17.04 -17.50 7.26
C VAL A 367 15.98 -18.26 6.45
N ALA A 368 16.07 -19.59 6.39
CA ALA A 368 15.08 -20.42 5.70
C ALA A 368 13.69 -20.35 6.36
N GLU A 369 13.62 -20.36 7.69
CA GLU A 369 12.37 -20.19 8.44
C GLU A 369 11.74 -18.80 8.22
N ALA A 370 12.56 -17.74 8.12
CA ALA A 370 12.07 -16.40 7.80
C ALA A 370 11.52 -16.30 6.36
N ALA A 371 12.17 -16.99 5.40
CA ALA A 371 11.69 -17.08 4.02
C ALA A 371 10.41 -17.93 3.90
N GLU A 372 10.27 -18.96 4.71
CA GLU A 372 9.03 -19.75 4.84
C GLU A 372 7.89 -18.88 5.39
N PHE A 373 8.13 -18.12 6.46
CA PHE A 373 7.13 -17.24 7.08
C PHE A 373 6.48 -16.27 6.08
N LEU A 374 7.23 -15.81 5.07
CA LEU A 374 6.67 -15.00 3.98
C LEU A 374 5.55 -15.73 3.23
N ILE A 375 5.77 -17.00 2.90
CA ILE A 375 4.83 -17.82 2.12
C ILE A 375 3.67 -18.29 2.98
N VAL A 376 3.95 -18.74 4.20
CA VAL A 376 3.00 -19.38 5.10
C VAL A 376 2.10 -18.38 5.79
N GLN A 377 2.63 -17.21 6.16
CA GLN A 377 1.93 -16.25 6.99
C GLN A 377 1.68 -14.92 6.28
N GLN A 378 2.71 -14.26 5.75
CA GLN A 378 2.53 -12.91 5.20
C GLN A 378 1.64 -12.88 3.94
N LEU A 379 1.88 -13.76 2.96
CA LEU A 379 1.06 -13.82 1.75
C LEU A 379 -0.42 -14.14 2.05
N PRO A 380 -0.76 -15.20 2.83
CA PRO A 380 -2.14 -15.46 3.21
C PRO A 380 -2.78 -14.35 4.06
N ASN A 381 -2.03 -13.73 4.97
CA ASN A 381 -2.53 -12.60 5.75
C ASN A 381 -2.87 -11.42 4.85
N PHE A 382 -2.02 -11.08 3.88
CA PHE A 382 -2.31 -10.05 2.88
C PHE A 382 -3.60 -10.34 2.10
N VAL A 383 -3.80 -11.59 1.67
CA VAL A 383 -5.05 -11.99 0.99
C VAL A 383 -6.26 -11.84 1.92
N ARG A 384 -6.13 -12.21 3.20
CA ARG A 384 -7.19 -12.05 4.21
C ARG A 384 -7.55 -10.59 4.41
N ASP A 385 -6.56 -9.71 4.49
CA ASP A 385 -6.77 -8.27 4.66
C ASP A 385 -7.46 -7.65 3.45
N CYS A 386 -7.15 -8.13 2.23
CA CYS A 386 -7.89 -7.72 1.04
C CYS A 386 -9.34 -8.26 1.00
N LEU A 387 -9.60 -9.44 1.56
CA LEU A 387 -10.96 -9.98 1.72
C LEU A 387 -11.77 -9.17 2.74
N GLN A 388 -11.14 -8.84 3.86
CA GLN A 388 -11.72 -8.01 4.92
C GLN A 388 -11.81 -6.53 4.52
N ARG A 389 -11.05 -6.13 3.50
CA ARG A 389 -10.92 -4.77 2.94
C ARG A 389 -10.28 -3.78 3.90
N THR A 390 -9.46 -4.26 4.82
CA THR A 390 -8.50 -3.40 5.56
C THR A 390 -7.44 -2.87 4.60
N ILE A 391 -7.09 -3.64 3.57
CA ILE A 391 -6.21 -3.21 2.48
C ILE A 391 -6.94 -3.35 1.15
N MET A 392 -7.13 -2.24 0.45
CA MET A 392 -7.74 -2.22 -0.89
C MET A 392 -6.84 -1.45 -1.86
N PRO A 393 -5.93 -2.12 -2.59
CA PRO A 393 -5.11 -1.48 -3.60
C PRO A 393 -5.98 -0.95 -4.75
N LEU A 394 -5.82 0.32 -5.12
CA LEU A 394 -6.55 0.93 -6.25
C LEU A 394 -5.84 0.72 -7.59
N ASP A 395 -4.51 0.57 -7.56
CA ASP A 395 -3.65 0.48 -8.73
C ASP A 395 -2.35 -0.29 -8.46
N GLY A 396 -1.50 -0.44 -9.48
CA GLY A 396 -0.23 -1.17 -9.35
C GLY A 396 0.79 -0.52 -8.40
N ALA A 397 0.72 0.81 -8.20
CA ALA A 397 1.59 1.52 -7.27
C ALA A 397 1.17 1.23 -5.82
N SER A 398 -0.10 1.46 -5.49
CA SER A 398 -0.68 1.14 -4.18
C SER A 398 -0.59 -0.34 -3.84
N LEU A 399 -0.72 -1.25 -4.83
CA LEU A 399 -0.44 -2.67 -4.63
C LEU A 399 1.02 -2.91 -4.21
N SER A 400 1.97 -2.30 -4.93
CA SER A 400 3.39 -2.45 -4.63
C SER A 400 3.71 -1.95 -3.22
N ASP A 401 3.18 -0.79 -2.84
CA ASP A 401 3.40 -0.20 -1.52
C ASP A 401 2.77 -1.04 -0.40
N SER A 402 1.57 -1.57 -0.64
CA SER A 402 0.88 -2.46 0.32
C SER A 402 1.66 -3.76 0.54
N LEU A 403 2.17 -4.40 -0.53
CA LEU A 403 3.02 -5.58 -0.43
C LEU A 403 4.31 -5.29 0.33
N HIS A 404 4.96 -4.17 0.00
CA HIS A 404 6.19 -3.74 0.63
C HIS A 404 6.02 -3.47 2.13
N SER A 405 4.90 -2.85 2.54
CA SER A 405 4.59 -2.59 3.95
C SER A 405 4.46 -3.88 4.79
N ARG A 406 4.20 -5.02 4.14
CA ARG A 406 4.16 -6.36 4.74
C ARG A 406 5.44 -7.17 4.55
N GLY A 407 6.49 -6.53 4.04
CA GLY A 407 7.76 -7.21 3.76
C GLY A 407 7.73 -8.13 2.54
N ILE A 408 6.67 -8.09 1.74
CA ILE A 408 6.50 -8.97 0.57
C ILE A 408 7.18 -8.32 -0.65
N ASN A 409 8.15 -9.02 -1.21
CA ASN A 409 8.81 -8.59 -2.44
C ASN A 409 7.94 -8.82 -3.68
N ILE A 410 8.00 -7.92 -4.66
CA ILE A 410 7.23 -8.01 -5.92
C ILE A 410 7.51 -9.30 -6.70
N ARG A 411 8.65 -9.96 -6.50
CA ARG A 411 8.94 -11.27 -7.10
C ARG A 411 7.89 -12.35 -6.76
N TYR A 412 7.20 -12.22 -5.63
CA TYR A 412 6.11 -13.10 -5.21
C TYR A 412 4.75 -12.77 -5.85
N LEU A 413 4.68 -11.77 -6.75
CA LEU A 413 3.43 -11.34 -7.39
C LEU A 413 2.71 -12.46 -8.14
N GLY A 414 3.45 -13.37 -8.80
CA GLY A 414 2.83 -14.51 -9.47
C GLY A 414 2.25 -15.53 -8.49
N LYS A 415 2.92 -15.78 -7.35
CA LYS A 415 2.38 -16.63 -6.27
C LYS A 415 1.13 -16.03 -5.63
N LEU A 416 1.14 -14.72 -5.36
CA LEU A 416 -0.04 -14.00 -4.90
C LEU A 416 -1.20 -14.11 -5.90
N THR A 417 -0.90 -13.94 -7.19
CA THR A 417 -1.91 -14.05 -8.27
C THR A 417 -2.54 -15.45 -8.29
N GLN A 418 -1.74 -16.51 -8.08
CA GLN A 418 -2.25 -17.88 -7.99
C GLN A 418 -3.19 -18.07 -6.78
N TYR A 419 -2.87 -17.50 -5.62
CA TYR A 419 -3.73 -17.60 -4.42
C TYR A 419 -5.09 -16.94 -4.62
N ILE A 420 -5.15 -15.82 -5.34
CA ILE A 420 -6.41 -15.07 -5.54
C ILE A 420 -7.17 -15.50 -6.81
N GLN A 421 -6.58 -16.32 -7.68
CA GLN A 421 -7.13 -16.61 -9.01
C GLN A 421 -8.51 -17.30 -8.96
N SER A 422 -8.78 -18.09 -7.93
CA SER A 422 -10.05 -18.79 -7.70
C SER A 422 -11.07 -17.99 -6.88
N ILE A 423 -10.68 -16.83 -6.33
CA ILE A 423 -11.50 -16.07 -5.39
C ILE A 423 -12.27 -14.97 -6.14
N GLN A 424 -13.58 -15.18 -6.35
CA GLN A 424 -14.43 -14.26 -7.12
C GLN A 424 -14.43 -12.82 -6.55
N ARG A 425 -14.48 -12.68 -5.22
CA ARG A 425 -14.47 -11.36 -4.54
C ARG A 425 -13.17 -10.56 -4.73
N LEU A 426 -12.08 -11.22 -5.10
CA LEU A 426 -10.78 -10.58 -5.36
C LEU A 426 -10.47 -10.45 -6.85
N THR A 427 -11.48 -10.58 -7.73
CA THR A 427 -11.29 -10.41 -9.18
C THR A 427 -10.70 -9.04 -9.52
N TYR A 428 -11.08 -7.97 -8.81
CA TYR A 428 -10.50 -6.64 -9.01
C TYR A 428 -8.98 -6.62 -8.74
N LEU A 429 -8.55 -7.28 -7.66
CA LEU A 429 -7.15 -7.38 -7.26
C LEU A 429 -6.35 -8.24 -8.25
N LYS A 430 -6.95 -9.33 -8.75
CA LYS A 430 -6.38 -10.15 -9.83
C LYS A 430 -6.05 -9.31 -11.07
N VAL A 431 -6.97 -8.43 -11.49
CA VAL A 431 -6.74 -7.52 -12.63
C VAL A 431 -5.53 -6.61 -12.37
N ILE A 432 -5.40 -6.05 -11.15
CA ILE A 432 -4.27 -5.19 -10.79
C ILE A 432 -2.95 -5.99 -10.78
N CYS A 433 -2.95 -7.17 -10.15
CA CYS A 433 -1.76 -8.03 -10.06
C CYS A 433 -1.25 -8.43 -11.46
N ILE A 434 -2.14 -8.87 -12.35
CA ILE A 434 -1.78 -9.24 -13.72
C ILE A 434 -1.30 -8.01 -14.50
N THR A 435 -1.99 -6.87 -14.40
CA THR A 435 -1.55 -5.63 -15.05
C THR A 435 -0.14 -5.24 -14.62
N GLU A 436 0.14 -5.26 -13.32
CA GLU A 436 1.45 -4.94 -12.76
C GLU A 436 2.53 -5.93 -13.21
N LEU A 437 2.21 -7.23 -13.26
CA LEU A 437 3.09 -8.28 -13.75
C LEU A 437 3.47 -8.06 -15.22
N LEU A 438 2.49 -7.84 -16.09
CA LEU A 438 2.71 -7.57 -17.51
C LEU A 438 3.54 -6.30 -17.73
N CYS A 439 3.22 -5.20 -17.04
CA CYS A 439 3.96 -3.95 -17.17
C CYS A 439 5.42 -4.12 -16.75
N ARG A 440 5.70 -4.93 -15.72
CA ARG A 440 7.08 -5.19 -15.27
C ARG A 440 7.84 -6.08 -16.25
N CYS A 441 7.22 -7.12 -16.80
CA CYS A 441 7.81 -7.91 -17.90
C CYS A 441 8.14 -7.01 -19.09
N ALA A 442 7.19 -6.19 -19.54
CA ALA A 442 7.41 -5.21 -20.61
C ALA A 442 8.53 -4.21 -20.25
N LYS A 443 8.64 -3.77 -18.99
CA LYS A 443 9.73 -2.90 -18.52
C LYS A 443 11.10 -3.56 -18.67
N HIS A 444 11.24 -4.83 -18.31
CA HIS A 444 12.51 -5.55 -18.44
C HIS A 444 12.99 -5.57 -19.89
N ILE A 445 12.08 -5.85 -20.82
CA ILE A 445 12.35 -5.85 -22.26
C ILE A 445 12.61 -4.43 -22.78
N PHE A 446 11.83 -3.44 -22.34
CA PHE A 446 11.96 -2.05 -22.76
C PHE A 446 13.32 -1.43 -22.39
N ARG A 447 13.89 -1.84 -21.26
CA ARG A 447 15.21 -1.35 -20.82
C ARG A 447 16.32 -1.74 -21.79
N SER A 448 16.44 -3.03 -22.10
CA SER A 448 17.43 -3.53 -23.06
C SER A 448 17.12 -3.09 -24.50
N TYR A 449 15.83 -2.89 -24.82
CA TYR A 449 15.39 -2.33 -26.10
C TYR A 449 15.88 -0.90 -26.34
N LEU A 450 15.83 -0.03 -25.31
CA LEU A 450 16.07 1.40 -25.47
C LEU A 450 17.54 1.81 -25.24
N GLN A 451 18.32 1.03 -24.48
CA GLN A 451 19.75 1.28 -24.23
C GLN A 451 20.60 1.56 -25.49
N PRO A 452 20.49 0.79 -26.60
CA PRO A 452 21.29 1.04 -27.80
C PRO A 452 20.74 2.16 -28.70
N VAL A 453 19.57 2.73 -28.39
CA VAL A 453 18.89 3.69 -29.26
C VAL A 453 19.49 5.09 -29.12
N SER A 454 19.90 5.67 -30.24
CA SER A 454 20.41 7.04 -30.27
C SER A 454 19.34 8.07 -29.87
N SER A 455 19.77 9.23 -29.38
CA SER A 455 18.84 10.30 -28.98
C SER A 455 17.96 10.80 -30.13
N ALA A 456 18.40 10.66 -31.39
CA ALA A 456 17.62 11.02 -32.57
C ALA A 456 16.42 10.08 -32.81
N HIS A 457 16.58 8.77 -32.55
CA HIS A 457 15.56 7.75 -32.82
C HIS A 457 14.71 7.39 -31.59
N THR A 458 14.91 8.06 -30.45
CA THR A 458 14.23 7.71 -29.18
C THR A 458 12.70 7.77 -29.30
N ALA A 459 12.13 8.84 -29.87
CA ALA A 459 10.67 8.96 -30.01
C ALA A 459 10.10 7.88 -30.94
N THR A 460 10.76 7.62 -32.07
CA THR A 460 10.39 6.57 -33.03
C THR A 460 10.41 5.19 -32.38
N ALA A 461 11.50 4.84 -31.67
CA ALA A 461 11.63 3.57 -30.97
C ALA A 461 10.56 3.38 -29.88
N VAL A 462 10.28 4.42 -29.08
CA VAL A 462 9.22 4.36 -28.05
C VAL A 462 7.85 4.16 -28.68
N SER A 463 7.49 4.95 -29.71
CA SER A 463 6.20 4.80 -30.39
C SER A 463 6.04 3.40 -31.01
N HIS A 464 7.10 2.86 -31.60
CA HIS A 464 7.13 1.51 -32.15
C HIS A 464 6.94 0.44 -31.07
N PHE A 465 7.65 0.55 -29.94
CA PHE A 465 7.49 -0.37 -28.81
C PHE A 465 6.05 -0.38 -28.28
N LEU A 466 5.43 0.80 -28.13
CA LEU A 466 4.04 0.91 -27.68
C LEU A 466 3.06 0.27 -28.68
N ASN A 467 3.31 0.43 -29.99
CA ASN A 467 2.54 -0.26 -31.01
C ASN A 467 2.69 -1.78 -30.88
N CYS A 468 3.91 -2.31 -30.73
CA CYS A 468 4.13 -3.74 -30.51
C CYS A 468 3.46 -4.26 -29.22
N LEU A 469 3.40 -3.43 -28.17
CA LEU A 469 2.85 -3.80 -26.87
C LEU A 469 1.32 -3.84 -26.86
N LEU A 470 0.66 -2.96 -27.63
CA LEU A 470 -0.80 -2.74 -27.58
C LEU A 470 -1.55 -3.17 -28.84
N SER A 471 -0.82 -3.50 -29.91
CA SER A 471 -1.37 -4.03 -31.16
C SER A 471 -0.85 -5.44 -31.40
N PRO A 472 -1.70 -6.39 -31.82
CA PRO A 472 -1.30 -7.77 -32.09
C PRO A 472 -0.61 -7.97 -33.46
N SER A 473 -0.47 -6.92 -34.28
CA SER A 473 -0.06 -7.05 -35.69
C SER A 473 0.99 -6.02 -36.12
N THR A 474 1.75 -5.46 -35.20
CA THR A 474 2.85 -4.55 -35.54
C THR A 474 4.05 -5.35 -36.03
N GLU A 475 4.40 -5.11 -37.29
CA GLU A 475 5.55 -5.68 -37.97
C GLU A 475 6.82 -4.83 -37.76
N PRO A 476 8.02 -5.40 -37.97
CA PRO A 476 9.28 -4.66 -37.94
C PRO A 476 9.29 -3.43 -38.84
N ILE A 477 10.02 -2.38 -38.42
CA ILE A 477 10.21 -1.19 -39.25
C ILE A 477 11.11 -1.57 -40.45
N THR A 478 10.61 -1.45 -41.67
CA THR A 478 11.42 -1.59 -42.89
C THR A 478 11.64 -0.23 -43.55
N SER A 479 12.76 -0.04 -44.25
CA SER A 479 13.09 1.21 -44.96
C SER A 479 12.07 1.60 -46.05
N SER A 480 11.15 0.70 -46.42
CA SER A 480 10.02 0.98 -47.31
C SER A 480 8.78 1.55 -46.62
N ASN A 481 8.67 1.50 -45.29
CA ASN A 481 7.48 1.92 -44.56
C ASN A 481 7.38 3.44 -44.32
N GLU A 482 8.43 4.21 -44.62
CA GLU A 482 8.36 5.68 -44.63
C GLU A 482 7.29 6.19 -45.62
N GLU A 483 7.12 5.53 -46.77
CA GLU A 483 6.12 5.97 -47.77
C GLU A 483 4.67 5.62 -47.37
N MET A 484 4.46 4.59 -46.54
CA MET A 484 3.10 4.17 -46.15
C MET A 484 2.52 4.99 -45.00
N SER A 485 3.37 5.56 -44.14
CA SER A 485 3.00 6.51 -43.08
C SER A 485 2.33 7.80 -43.60
N LEU A 486 2.50 8.12 -44.89
CA LEU A 486 1.95 9.31 -45.55
C LEU A 486 0.49 9.18 -45.99
N SER A 487 -0.12 7.98 -45.93
CA SER A 487 -1.41 7.72 -46.56
C SER A 487 -2.63 7.65 -45.61
N ILE A 488 -2.44 7.67 -44.28
CA ILE A 488 -3.51 7.32 -43.33
C ILE A 488 -4.03 8.51 -42.50
N ILE A 489 -3.32 9.64 -42.47
CA ILE A 489 -3.79 10.83 -41.74
C ILE A 489 -3.92 12.00 -42.72
N GLY A 490 -5.15 12.42 -42.99
CA GLY A 490 -5.51 13.52 -43.89
C GLY A 490 -5.07 14.92 -43.42
N VAL A 491 -3.85 15.06 -42.91
CA VAL A 491 -3.23 16.32 -42.49
C VAL A 491 -2.26 16.78 -43.58
N LYS A 492 -2.67 17.81 -44.33
CA LYS A 492 -1.78 18.50 -45.28
C LYS A 492 -0.71 19.28 -44.50
N LYS A 493 0.54 18.80 -44.43
CA LYS A 493 1.68 19.63 -43.99
C LYS A 493 2.21 20.52 -45.12
N SER A 494 2.54 21.75 -44.74
CA SER A 494 3.09 22.84 -45.55
C SER A 494 4.51 22.54 -46.07
N ARG A 495 4.87 23.17 -47.20
CA ARG A 495 5.99 22.88 -48.12
C ARG A 495 7.42 23.18 -47.63
N SER A 496 7.74 23.20 -46.33
CA SER A 496 9.08 23.63 -45.86
C SER A 496 10.09 22.53 -45.51
N SER A 497 9.74 21.24 -45.50
CA SER A 497 10.62 20.17 -44.99
C SER A 497 11.61 19.56 -46.01
N LYS A 498 11.78 20.13 -47.22
CA LYS A 498 12.58 19.49 -48.30
C LYS A 498 14.09 19.76 -48.29
N ARG A 499 14.65 20.33 -47.22
CA ARG A 499 16.10 20.62 -47.09
C ARG A 499 16.67 20.14 -45.77
N ARG A 500 16.80 18.82 -45.61
CA ARG A 500 17.74 18.18 -44.66
C ARG A 500 17.98 16.75 -45.13
N LYS A 501 18.71 16.61 -46.23
CA LYS A 501 19.22 15.33 -46.71
C LYS A 501 20.62 15.56 -47.24
N GLN A 502 21.59 15.59 -46.33
CA GLN A 502 23.00 15.27 -46.52
C GLN A 502 23.75 15.58 -45.21
N ILE A 503 24.73 14.73 -44.89
CA ILE A 503 25.51 14.61 -43.65
C ILE A 503 24.76 13.69 -42.66
N ASN A 504 25.13 12.42 -42.46
CA ASN A 504 26.42 12.02 -41.90
C ASN A 504 26.67 10.51 -42.09
N ASN A 505 27.95 10.19 -42.29
CA ASN A 505 28.52 8.86 -42.32
C ASN A 505 29.17 8.66 -40.94
N GLY A 506 28.74 7.69 -40.13
CA GLY A 506 29.36 7.45 -38.83
C GLY A 506 28.71 6.33 -38.02
N GLY A 507 29.44 5.23 -37.85
CA GLY A 507 29.10 4.12 -36.95
C GLY A 507 28.05 3.16 -37.51
N LYS A 508 28.32 1.85 -37.48
CA LYS A 508 27.26 0.85 -37.64
C LYS A 508 26.38 0.93 -36.38
N GLU A 509 25.35 1.76 -36.41
CA GLU A 509 24.30 1.75 -35.39
C GLU A 509 23.65 0.37 -35.41
N ASN A 510 23.60 -0.30 -34.25
CA ASN A 510 23.02 -1.63 -34.15
C ASN A 510 21.49 -1.47 -34.03
N ASP A 511 20.82 -1.35 -35.17
CA ASP A 511 19.38 -1.15 -35.29
C ASP A 511 18.55 -2.42 -35.01
N ASP A 512 19.01 -3.28 -34.09
CA ASP A 512 18.30 -4.51 -33.70
C ASP A 512 16.91 -4.21 -33.11
N TRP A 513 16.71 -3.00 -32.55
CA TRP A 513 15.43 -2.52 -32.03
C TRP A 513 14.34 -2.39 -33.10
N VAL A 514 14.75 -2.19 -34.36
CA VAL A 514 13.88 -2.07 -35.55
C VAL A 514 13.23 -3.42 -35.89
N GLN A 515 13.87 -4.53 -35.52
CA GLN A 515 13.39 -5.90 -35.77
C GLN A 515 12.33 -6.39 -34.77
N MET A 516 11.94 -5.58 -33.79
CA MET A 516 10.92 -5.98 -32.82
C MET A 516 9.55 -6.07 -33.50
N SER A 517 8.77 -7.09 -33.17
CA SER A 517 7.38 -7.26 -33.63
C SER A 517 6.48 -7.59 -32.44
N SER A 518 5.16 -7.45 -32.61
CA SER A 518 4.20 -7.78 -31.56
C SER A 518 4.33 -9.22 -31.07
N ASN A 519 4.51 -10.19 -31.98
CA ASN A 519 4.65 -11.60 -31.62
C ASN A 519 5.94 -11.86 -30.82
N ARG A 520 7.06 -11.29 -31.27
CA ARG A 520 8.36 -11.46 -30.58
C ARG A 520 8.34 -10.80 -29.19
N LEU A 521 7.71 -9.63 -29.07
CA LEU A 521 7.54 -8.96 -27.78
C LEU A 521 6.65 -9.79 -26.85
N TRP A 522 5.52 -10.30 -27.34
CA TRP A 522 4.62 -11.12 -26.54
C TRP A 522 5.27 -12.43 -26.06
N GLU A 523 6.01 -13.14 -26.91
CA GLU A 523 6.77 -14.33 -26.52
C GLU A 523 7.78 -14.03 -25.41
N ARG A 524 8.49 -12.90 -25.50
CA ARG A 524 9.40 -12.45 -24.44
C ARG A 524 8.65 -12.11 -23.16
N VAL A 525 7.50 -11.44 -23.23
CA VAL A 525 6.65 -11.16 -22.05
C VAL A 525 6.20 -12.47 -21.39
N LYS A 526 5.80 -13.49 -22.15
CA LYS A 526 5.44 -14.81 -21.61
C LYS A 526 6.63 -15.50 -20.94
N SER A 527 7.80 -15.43 -21.57
CA SER A 527 9.05 -15.97 -21.01
C SER A 527 9.42 -15.27 -19.69
N ASP A 528 9.36 -13.95 -19.66
CA ASP A 528 9.66 -13.16 -18.45
C ASP A 528 8.64 -13.42 -17.34
N ALA A 529 7.36 -13.59 -17.68
CA ALA A 529 6.30 -13.90 -16.71
C ALA A 529 6.55 -15.24 -15.99
N ASP A 530 6.94 -16.30 -16.71
CA ASP A 530 7.25 -17.60 -16.10
C ASP A 530 8.58 -17.56 -15.33
N PHE A 531 9.61 -16.93 -15.91
CA PHE A 531 10.95 -16.88 -15.32
C PHE A 531 11.00 -16.02 -14.04
N TYR A 532 10.50 -14.79 -14.07
CA TYR A 532 10.56 -13.89 -12.90
C TYR A 532 9.47 -14.16 -11.86
N TYR A 533 8.29 -14.60 -12.30
CA TYR A 533 7.09 -14.64 -11.44
C TYR A 533 6.44 -16.01 -11.32
N ALA A 534 6.95 -17.07 -11.97
CA ALA A 534 6.31 -18.39 -11.98
C ALA A 534 4.88 -18.37 -12.57
N PHE A 535 4.60 -17.45 -13.48
CA PHE A 535 3.25 -17.20 -13.97
C PHE A 535 3.14 -17.53 -15.46
N LYS A 536 2.41 -18.60 -15.77
CA LYS A 536 2.22 -19.08 -17.15
C LYS A 536 1.07 -18.37 -17.84
N ILE A 537 1.33 -17.86 -19.03
CA ILE A 537 0.37 -17.21 -19.92
C ILE A 537 0.19 -18.12 -21.14
N ASN A 538 -1.05 -18.51 -21.43
CA ASN A 538 -1.35 -19.53 -22.44
C ASN A 538 -1.81 -18.91 -23.78
N GLU A 539 -2.26 -17.67 -23.74
CA GLU A 539 -2.91 -16.98 -24.83
C GLU A 539 -1.92 -16.59 -25.94
N GLU A 540 -2.39 -16.66 -27.19
CA GLU A 540 -1.54 -16.47 -28.37
C GLU A 540 -1.06 -15.03 -28.57
N ASN A 541 -1.89 -14.04 -28.19
CA ASN A 541 -1.59 -12.62 -28.35
C ASN A 541 -2.10 -11.78 -27.19
N VAL A 542 -1.59 -10.55 -27.10
CA VAL A 542 -1.89 -9.60 -26.01
C VAL A 542 -3.39 -9.23 -25.96
N ASP A 543 -4.04 -8.99 -27.10
CA ASP A 543 -5.44 -8.57 -27.14
C ASP A 543 -6.40 -9.65 -26.62
N ALA A 544 -6.14 -10.91 -26.98
CA ALA A 544 -6.87 -12.05 -26.43
C ALA A 544 -6.68 -12.13 -24.91
N TYR A 545 -5.46 -11.95 -24.43
CA TYR A 545 -5.16 -11.99 -23.01
C TYR A 545 -5.83 -10.86 -22.21
N LEU A 546 -5.73 -9.62 -22.68
CA LEU A 546 -6.35 -8.45 -22.05
C LEU A 546 -7.87 -8.59 -22.01
N SER A 547 -8.48 -9.10 -23.09
CA SER A 547 -9.93 -9.33 -23.16
C SER A 547 -10.40 -10.40 -22.18
N THR A 548 -9.69 -11.52 -22.07
CA THR A 548 -10.03 -12.62 -21.14
C THR A 548 -9.84 -12.22 -19.68
N THR A 549 -8.86 -11.38 -19.38
CA THR A 549 -8.57 -10.91 -18.02
C THR A 549 -9.39 -9.69 -17.61
N GLY A 550 -9.99 -8.97 -18.58
CA GLY A 550 -10.75 -7.74 -18.33
C GLY A 550 -9.87 -6.51 -18.11
N ILE A 551 -8.62 -6.52 -18.57
CA ILE A 551 -7.70 -5.39 -18.46
C ILE A 551 -7.97 -4.39 -19.59
N GLN A 552 -8.16 -3.12 -19.26
CA GLN A 552 -8.32 -2.07 -20.25
C GLN A 552 -6.97 -1.66 -20.84
N LYS A 553 -6.89 -1.52 -22.17
CA LYS A 553 -5.66 -1.07 -22.86
C LYS A 553 -5.17 0.29 -22.36
N ILE A 554 -6.10 1.19 -22.01
CA ILE A 554 -5.75 2.53 -21.49
C ILE A 554 -5.09 2.44 -20.11
N SER A 555 -5.59 1.60 -19.21
CA SER A 555 -5.02 1.37 -17.88
C SER A 555 -3.65 0.70 -17.99
N PHE A 556 -3.49 -0.24 -18.91
CA PHE A 556 -2.22 -0.91 -19.20
C PHE A 556 -1.17 0.07 -19.76
N LEU A 557 -1.54 0.88 -20.76
CA LEU A 557 -0.68 1.93 -21.32
C LEU A 557 -0.26 2.94 -20.25
N ARG A 558 -1.23 3.46 -19.49
CA ARG A 558 -0.99 4.43 -18.41
C ARG A 558 0.01 3.86 -17.41
N ARG A 559 -0.24 2.64 -16.91
CA ARG A 559 0.63 2.03 -15.90
C ARG A 559 2.03 1.76 -16.46
N PHE A 560 2.14 1.29 -17.69
CA PHE A 560 3.43 1.08 -18.34
C PHE A 560 4.20 2.40 -18.48
N ALA A 561 3.56 3.45 -19.01
CA ALA A 561 4.17 4.77 -19.18
C ALA A 561 4.66 5.36 -17.85
N GLN A 562 3.90 5.20 -16.76
CA GLN A 562 4.30 5.60 -15.41
C GLN A 562 5.50 4.80 -14.87
N ILE A 563 5.64 3.52 -15.21
CA ILE A 563 6.74 2.68 -14.73
C ILE A 563 8.07 3.01 -15.43
N VAL A 564 8.01 3.38 -16.71
CA VAL A 564 9.20 3.62 -17.56
C VAL A 564 9.51 5.10 -17.77
N GLY A 565 8.60 5.99 -17.41
CA GLY A 565 8.77 7.44 -17.53
C GLY A 565 8.46 8.00 -18.92
N ILE A 566 7.45 7.49 -19.62
CA ILE A 566 7.03 8.04 -20.93
C ILE A 566 6.06 9.21 -20.74
N GLN A 567 6.32 10.31 -21.42
CA GLN A 567 5.39 11.43 -21.55
C GLN A 567 4.74 11.41 -22.94
N MET A 568 3.42 11.30 -22.96
CA MET A 568 2.62 11.25 -24.17
C MET A 568 1.92 12.57 -24.46
N LEU A 569 1.68 12.86 -25.74
CA LEU A 569 0.87 13.98 -26.18
C LEU A 569 -0.59 13.79 -25.72
N LEU A 570 -1.22 14.85 -25.21
CA LEU A 570 -2.63 14.81 -24.86
C LEU A 570 -3.49 14.84 -26.13
N ARG A 571 -4.10 13.71 -26.47
CA ARG A 571 -5.13 13.58 -27.52
C ARG A 571 -5.99 12.34 -27.28
N ASP A 572 -7.09 12.24 -28.03
CA ASP A 572 -7.94 11.06 -28.00
C ASP A 572 -7.31 9.92 -28.81
N TYR A 573 -6.78 8.92 -28.12
CA TYR A 573 -6.23 7.70 -28.70
C TYR A 573 -7.33 6.65 -28.86
N ASN A 574 -7.58 6.20 -30.08
CA ASN A 574 -8.48 5.07 -30.33
C ASN A 574 -7.71 3.74 -30.22
N LEU A 575 -7.63 3.20 -28.99
CA LEU A 575 -6.91 1.94 -28.69
C LEU A 575 -7.66 0.68 -29.18
N GLU A 576 -8.92 0.83 -29.57
CA GLU A 576 -9.78 -0.24 -30.09
C GLU A 576 -9.81 -0.28 -31.63
N ALA A 577 -9.02 0.57 -32.30
CA ALA A 577 -8.93 0.58 -33.76
C ALA A 577 -8.36 -0.75 -34.29
N GLY A 578 -8.97 -1.28 -35.35
CA GLY A 578 -8.65 -2.61 -35.90
C GLY A 578 -7.21 -2.80 -36.40
N LYS A 579 -6.89 -4.06 -36.74
CA LYS A 579 -5.57 -4.67 -37.03
C LYS A 579 -4.57 -3.91 -37.95
N LYS A 580 -4.95 -2.81 -38.61
CA LYS A 580 -4.11 -2.10 -39.60
C LYS A 580 -3.78 -0.65 -39.23
N SER A 581 -4.21 -0.15 -38.07
CA SER A 581 -3.88 1.23 -37.67
C SER A 581 -2.60 1.27 -36.83
N GLN A 582 -1.65 2.11 -37.22
CA GLN A 582 -0.58 2.54 -36.33
C GLN A 582 -1.22 3.39 -35.22
N LEU A 583 -1.12 2.95 -33.95
CA LEU A 583 -1.78 3.62 -32.81
C LEU A 583 -0.99 4.86 -32.39
N PHE A 584 0.33 4.73 -32.36
CA PHE A 584 1.27 5.77 -31.93
C PHE A 584 2.27 6.12 -33.03
N VAL A 585 2.53 7.40 -33.20
CA VAL A 585 3.57 7.96 -34.07
C VAL A 585 4.63 8.68 -33.24
N GLU A 586 5.75 9.06 -33.86
CA GLU A 586 6.84 9.76 -33.16
C GLU A 586 6.40 11.07 -32.50
N ASP A 587 5.50 11.84 -33.15
CA ASP A 587 4.95 13.11 -32.64
C ASP A 587 4.13 12.92 -31.34
N ASP A 588 3.71 11.68 -31.02
CA ASP A 588 3.01 11.36 -29.77
C ASP A 588 3.94 11.33 -28.55
N ILE A 589 5.23 11.11 -28.76
CA ILE A 589 6.20 10.96 -27.68
C ILE A 589 6.84 12.32 -27.41
N GLN A 590 6.32 13.01 -26.40
CA GLN A 590 6.83 14.34 -26.01
C GLN A 590 8.20 14.24 -25.33
N GLY A 591 8.46 13.14 -24.63
CA GLY A 591 9.75 12.90 -24.00
C GLY A 591 9.75 11.73 -23.03
N LEU A 592 10.91 11.54 -22.41
CA LEU A 592 11.11 10.60 -21.31
C LEU A 592 11.55 11.37 -20.07
N TYR A 593 10.97 11.05 -18.91
CA TYR A 593 11.39 11.63 -17.64
C TYR A 593 12.09 10.58 -16.77
N CYS A 594 12.94 11.06 -15.87
CA CYS A 594 13.70 10.21 -14.97
C CYS A 594 12.80 9.61 -13.88
N GLN A 595 12.96 8.32 -13.64
CA GLN A 595 12.33 7.65 -12.51
C GLN A 595 13.33 7.54 -11.37
N ALA A 596 13.17 8.40 -10.36
CA ALA A 596 14.07 8.46 -9.21
C ALA A 596 13.54 7.63 -8.04
N LYS A 597 14.45 6.95 -7.34
CA LYS A 597 14.22 6.34 -6.04
C LYS A 597 15.25 6.90 -5.08
N HIS A 598 14.80 7.52 -4.01
CA HIS A 598 15.65 8.12 -3.00
C HIS A 598 15.28 7.66 -1.60
N VAL A 599 16.11 8.05 -0.64
CA VAL A 599 15.79 7.95 0.78
C VAL A 599 15.06 9.23 1.17
N ASP A 600 13.83 9.09 1.64
CA ASP A 600 13.10 10.19 2.26
C ASP A 600 13.55 10.30 3.72
N PRO A 601 14.02 11.48 4.17
CA PRO A 601 14.23 11.68 5.60
C PRO A 601 12.89 11.42 6.29
N LYS A 602 12.88 10.66 7.39
CA LYS A 602 11.66 10.46 8.18
C LYS A 602 11.72 11.34 9.41
N ALA A 603 10.72 12.18 9.61
CA ALA A 603 10.48 12.88 10.86
C ALA A 603 9.91 11.90 11.90
N VAL A 604 10.78 11.11 12.54
CA VAL A 604 10.40 10.02 13.46
C VAL A 604 9.53 10.53 14.60
N ASP A 605 9.90 11.66 15.22
CA ASP A 605 9.13 12.27 16.31
C ASP A 605 7.73 12.69 15.87
N ALA A 606 7.63 13.34 14.69
CA ALA A 606 6.35 13.75 14.14
C ALA A 606 5.47 12.52 13.81
N HIS A 607 6.06 11.46 13.25
CA HIS A 607 5.34 10.23 12.97
C HIS A 607 4.84 9.55 14.26
N SER A 608 5.64 9.54 15.32
CA SER A 608 5.24 9.01 16.63
C SER A 608 4.09 9.80 17.25
N LEU A 609 4.12 11.13 17.13
CA LEU A 609 3.02 12.00 17.57
C LEU A 609 1.75 11.77 16.75
N PHE A 610 1.88 11.59 15.43
CA PHE A 610 0.74 11.24 14.56
C PHE A 610 0.09 9.93 14.99
N LEU A 611 0.88 8.86 15.20
CA LEU A 611 0.39 7.57 15.67
C LEU A 611 -0.28 7.69 17.05
N SER A 612 0.36 8.42 17.97
CA SER A 612 -0.20 8.70 19.30
C SER A 612 -1.54 9.44 19.20
N GLY A 613 -1.63 10.42 18.29
CA GLY A 613 -2.86 11.15 17.97
C GLY A 613 -3.95 10.21 17.47
N GLN A 614 -3.64 9.32 16.52
CA GLN A 614 -4.58 8.30 16.05
C GLN A 614 -5.08 7.39 17.18
N THR A 615 -4.18 6.90 18.03
CA THR A 615 -4.57 6.08 19.20
C THR A 615 -5.47 6.84 20.15
N LYS A 616 -5.23 8.15 20.38
CA LYS A 616 -6.12 8.98 21.22
C LYS A 616 -7.50 9.17 20.60
N VAL A 617 -7.58 9.36 19.28
CA VAL A 617 -8.85 9.41 18.55
C VAL A 617 -9.61 8.09 18.67
N GLN A 618 -8.92 6.95 18.54
CA GLN A 618 -9.52 5.61 18.74
C GLN A 618 -10.06 5.44 20.17
N GLN A 619 -9.36 5.99 21.18
CA GLN A 619 -9.81 6.01 22.57
C GLN A 619 -10.97 7.00 22.84
N GLY A 620 -11.47 7.72 21.83
CA GLY A 620 -12.55 8.71 21.95
C GLY A 620 -12.09 10.10 22.42
N HIS A 621 -10.79 10.32 22.65
CA HIS A 621 -10.25 11.61 23.08
C HIS A 621 -9.98 12.51 21.86
N LEU A 622 -11.05 12.97 21.22
CA LEU A 622 -10.98 13.68 19.92
C LEU A 622 -10.14 14.96 19.97
N ARG A 623 -10.30 15.79 21.01
CA ARG A 623 -9.58 17.07 21.12
C ARG A 623 -8.08 16.87 21.34
N ALA A 624 -7.71 15.96 22.25
CA ALA A 624 -6.31 15.61 22.47
C ALA A 624 -5.68 15.01 21.21
N GLY A 625 -6.42 14.16 20.50
CA GLY A 625 -6.01 13.64 19.19
C GLY A 625 -5.79 14.75 18.16
N PHE A 626 -6.70 15.72 18.08
CA PHE A 626 -6.56 16.88 17.19
C PHE A 626 -5.29 17.68 17.47
N ASP A 627 -5.04 18.03 18.73
CA ASP A 627 -3.88 18.85 19.11
C ASP A 627 -2.56 18.11 18.81
N LEU A 628 -2.48 16.79 19.07
CA LEU A 628 -1.32 15.96 18.72
C LEU A 628 -1.07 15.86 17.21
N VAL A 629 -2.13 15.68 16.41
CA VAL A 629 -2.00 15.59 14.94
C VAL A 629 -1.60 16.95 14.36
N LEU A 630 -2.09 18.06 14.93
CA LEU A 630 -1.68 19.41 14.52
C LEU A 630 -0.21 19.67 14.86
N GLU A 631 0.25 19.26 16.03
CA GLU A 631 1.66 19.35 16.42
C GLU A 631 2.55 18.52 15.49
N SER A 632 2.14 17.28 15.19
CA SER A 632 2.80 16.44 14.19
C SER A 632 2.91 17.14 12.83
N LEU A 633 1.82 17.74 12.34
CA LEU A 633 1.83 18.45 11.06
C LEU A 633 2.82 19.63 11.07
N ASN A 634 2.87 20.40 12.16
CA ASN A 634 3.81 21.51 12.31
C ASN A 634 5.26 21.02 12.30
N LEU A 635 5.57 19.91 13.00
CA LEU A 635 6.90 19.31 12.98
C LEU A 635 7.27 18.80 11.59
N MET A 636 6.36 18.11 10.90
CA MET A 636 6.60 17.68 9.51
C MET A 636 6.88 18.87 8.59
N ASN A 637 6.18 19.99 8.76
CA ASN A 637 6.45 21.22 7.99
C ASN A 637 7.84 21.80 8.28
N THR A 638 8.34 21.71 9.51
CA THR A 638 9.71 22.16 9.82
C THR A 638 10.80 21.27 9.20
N VAL A 639 10.55 19.96 9.09
CA VAL A 639 11.53 18.99 8.58
C VAL A 639 11.50 18.89 7.05
N TYR A 640 10.32 18.74 6.46
CA TYR A 640 10.14 18.53 5.02
C TYR A 640 9.94 19.84 4.24
N GLY A 641 9.63 20.93 4.92
CA GLY A 641 9.20 22.18 4.29
C GLY A 641 7.71 22.16 3.92
N ALA A 642 7.31 23.01 2.97
CA ALA A 642 5.89 23.33 2.77
C ALA A 642 5.01 22.19 2.21
N MET A 643 5.58 21.16 1.59
CA MET A 643 4.81 20.09 0.94
C MET A 643 5.51 18.73 1.05
N HIS A 644 4.78 17.73 1.55
CA HIS A 644 5.21 16.34 1.60
C HIS A 644 4.00 15.39 1.59
N SER A 645 4.14 14.19 1.03
CA SER A 645 3.05 13.21 0.91
C SER A 645 2.50 12.78 2.28
N ASP A 646 3.34 12.61 3.30
CA ASP A 646 2.91 12.21 4.65
C ASP A 646 2.06 13.27 5.37
N MET A 647 2.22 14.56 5.04
CA MET A 647 1.39 15.61 5.63
C MET A 647 -0.08 15.50 5.19
N VAL A 648 -0.35 14.86 4.05
CA VAL A 648 -1.72 14.67 3.52
C VAL A 648 -2.53 13.85 4.53
N LYS A 649 -1.91 12.82 5.12
CA LYS A 649 -2.55 11.95 6.13
C LYS A 649 -2.92 12.74 7.39
N CYS A 650 -2.04 13.65 7.83
CA CYS A 650 -2.32 14.53 8.97
C CYS A 650 -3.47 15.49 8.67
N MET A 651 -3.43 16.19 7.53
CA MET A 651 -4.46 17.15 7.14
C MET A 651 -5.83 16.49 6.95
N ARG A 652 -5.88 15.29 6.35
CA ARG A 652 -7.10 14.51 6.19
C ARG A 652 -7.72 14.13 7.53
N LEU A 653 -6.90 13.69 8.50
CA LEU A 653 -7.37 13.38 9.84
C LEU A 653 -7.85 14.63 10.58
N LEU A 654 -7.14 15.75 10.46
CA LEU A 654 -7.57 17.04 11.02
C LEU A 654 -8.89 17.50 10.42
N ALA A 655 -9.07 17.39 9.11
CA ALA A 655 -10.33 17.75 8.45
C ALA A 655 -11.51 16.95 9.03
N ARG A 656 -11.32 15.63 9.18
CA ARG A 656 -12.33 14.76 9.77
C ARG A 656 -12.62 15.09 11.23
N LEU A 657 -11.59 15.37 12.03
CA LEU A 657 -11.75 15.76 13.43
C LEU A 657 -12.46 17.11 13.56
N SER A 658 -12.11 18.12 12.76
CA SER A 658 -12.82 19.41 12.73
C SER A 658 -14.30 19.23 12.40
N TYR A 659 -14.61 18.36 11.44
CA TYR A 659 -15.99 18.06 11.07
C TYR A 659 -16.77 17.40 12.22
N ILE A 660 -16.18 16.40 12.88
CA ILE A 660 -16.81 15.72 14.03
C ILE A 660 -16.98 16.68 15.23
N LEU A 661 -16.04 17.62 15.41
CA LEU A 661 -16.10 18.66 16.45
C LEU A 661 -17.07 19.80 16.14
N GLY A 662 -17.76 19.78 14.99
CA GLY A 662 -18.79 20.74 14.64
C GLY A 662 -18.33 21.96 13.85
N ASP A 663 -17.16 21.89 13.18
CA ASP A 663 -16.65 22.95 12.30
C ASP A 663 -16.48 22.46 10.84
N PRO A 664 -17.57 22.40 10.05
CA PRO A 664 -17.51 22.04 8.64
C PRO A 664 -16.68 22.99 7.76
N PRO A 665 -16.68 24.34 7.97
CA PRO A 665 -15.83 25.25 7.20
C PRO A 665 -14.33 24.95 7.35
N GLU A 666 -13.87 24.70 8.57
CA GLU A 666 -12.46 24.35 8.80
C GLU A 666 -12.12 22.96 8.22
N ALA A 667 -13.05 22.00 8.33
CA ALA A 667 -12.89 20.69 7.69
C ALA A 667 -12.68 20.81 6.17
N LEU A 668 -13.48 21.65 5.50
CA LEU A 668 -13.34 21.92 4.08
C LEU A 668 -12.00 22.58 3.75
N SER A 669 -11.56 23.55 4.54
CA SER A 669 -10.27 24.24 4.40
C SER A 669 -9.09 23.27 4.50
N GLN A 670 -9.07 22.41 5.51
CA GLN A 670 -8.01 21.42 5.72
C GLN A 670 -8.00 20.34 4.63
N GLN A 671 -9.17 19.84 4.24
CA GLN A 671 -9.26 18.85 3.17
C GLN A 671 -8.83 19.44 1.81
N HIS A 672 -9.16 20.70 1.52
CA HIS A 672 -8.72 21.36 0.30
C HIS A 672 -7.19 21.47 0.22
N LYS A 673 -6.52 21.77 1.35
CA LYS A 673 -5.05 21.74 1.44
C LYS A 673 -4.50 20.33 1.20
N ALA A 674 -5.13 19.31 1.79
CA ALA A 674 -4.74 17.91 1.60
C ALA A 674 -4.83 17.49 0.12
N THR A 675 -5.95 17.81 -0.55
CA THR A 675 -6.14 17.52 -1.99
C THR A 675 -5.08 18.22 -2.84
N LEU A 676 -4.87 19.53 -2.64
CA LEU A 676 -3.85 20.29 -3.40
C LEU A 676 -2.45 19.71 -3.21
N MET A 677 -2.12 19.30 -2.00
CA MET A 677 -0.81 18.70 -1.72
C MET A 677 -0.66 17.32 -2.36
N SER A 678 -1.72 16.48 -2.34
CA SER A 678 -1.69 15.19 -3.05
C SER A 678 -1.54 15.37 -4.56
N GLU A 679 -2.20 16.35 -5.17
CA GLU A 679 -2.04 16.66 -6.60
C GLU A 679 -0.57 16.97 -6.95
N ARG A 680 0.13 17.70 -6.07
CA ARG A 680 1.52 18.14 -6.28
C ARG A 680 2.55 17.05 -5.99
N CYS A 681 2.35 16.29 -4.92
CA CYS A 681 3.30 15.25 -4.49
C CYS A 681 3.10 13.93 -5.22
N ASN A 682 1.84 13.49 -5.40
CA ASN A 682 1.52 12.17 -5.93
C ASN A 682 1.10 12.22 -7.42
N GLY A 683 0.64 13.38 -7.90
CA GLY A 683 0.09 13.57 -9.24
C GLY A 683 -1.43 13.59 -9.27
N LEU A 684 -1.99 14.19 -10.33
CA LEU A 684 -3.43 14.39 -10.49
C LEU A 684 -4.20 13.06 -10.65
N ASP A 685 -3.58 12.09 -11.28
CA ASP A 685 -4.16 10.79 -11.60
C ASP A 685 -3.72 9.68 -10.64
N SER A 686 -3.13 10.03 -9.50
CA SER A 686 -2.76 9.06 -8.46
C SER A 686 -3.98 8.56 -7.70
N ALA A 687 -3.96 7.28 -7.31
CA ALA A 687 -4.98 6.66 -6.45
C ALA A 687 -5.26 7.48 -5.17
N ASN A 688 -4.21 7.99 -4.52
CA ASN A 688 -4.36 8.82 -3.32
C ASN A 688 -5.15 10.09 -3.61
N THR A 689 -4.87 10.76 -4.73
CA THR A 689 -5.56 11.99 -5.14
C THR A 689 -7.05 11.73 -5.45
N VAL A 690 -7.40 10.55 -5.97
CA VAL A 690 -8.82 10.15 -6.16
C VAL A 690 -9.55 10.08 -4.83
N ILE A 691 -8.94 9.47 -3.81
CA ILE A 691 -9.49 9.41 -2.44
C ILE A 691 -9.65 10.83 -1.87
N GLU A 692 -8.66 11.71 -2.08
CA GLU A 692 -8.76 13.08 -1.57
C GLU A 692 -9.86 13.91 -2.25
N TYR A 693 -10.23 13.63 -3.51
CA TYR A 693 -11.40 14.25 -4.16
C TYR A 693 -12.73 13.76 -3.58
N LEU A 694 -12.84 12.46 -3.24
CA LEU A 694 -14.03 11.91 -2.57
C LEU A 694 -14.26 12.61 -1.23
N ASN A 695 -13.21 12.71 -0.40
CA ASN A 695 -13.27 13.40 0.89
C ASN A 695 -13.58 14.89 0.75
N LEU A 696 -12.98 15.57 -0.23
CA LEU A 696 -13.26 16.98 -0.49
C LEU A 696 -14.71 17.20 -0.93
N ALA A 697 -15.27 16.28 -1.72
CA ALA A 697 -16.68 16.33 -2.12
C ALA A 697 -17.62 16.22 -0.93
N HIS A 698 -17.31 15.32 0.02
CA HIS A 698 -18.08 15.15 1.25
C HIS A 698 -18.16 16.46 2.06
N PHE A 699 -17.01 17.07 2.37
CA PHE A 699 -17.00 18.33 3.13
C PHE A 699 -17.54 19.52 2.33
N SER A 700 -17.43 19.50 1.00
CA SER A 700 -18.07 20.50 0.13
C SER A 700 -19.59 20.43 0.25
N PHE A 701 -20.15 19.22 0.25
CA PHE A 701 -21.60 19.02 0.43
C PHE A 701 -22.05 19.44 1.83
N ALA A 702 -21.28 19.13 2.88
CA ALA A 702 -21.57 19.57 4.25
C ALA A 702 -21.64 21.10 4.39
N ASN A 703 -20.88 21.85 3.57
CA ASN A 703 -20.92 23.30 3.48
C ASN A 703 -21.93 23.83 2.44
N LEU A 704 -22.90 23.01 2.01
CA LEU A 704 -23.94 23.35 1.04
C LEU A 704 -23.43 23.65 -0.38
N HIS A 705 -22.17 23.36 -0.69
CA HIS A 705 -21.58 23.52 -2.02
C HIS A 705 -21.88 22.31 -2.92
N ILE A 706 -23.15 22.01 -3.15
CA ILE A 706 -23.64 20.79 -3.81
C ILE A 706 -23.05 20.61 -5.23
N ALA A 707 -23.03 21.68 -6.04
CA ALA A 707 -22.51 21.63 -7.40
C ALA A 707 -21.00 21.36 -7.45
N ALA A 708 -20.25 21.86 -6.45
CA ALA A 708 -18.82 21.58 -6.34
C ALA A 708 -18.57 20.12 -5.94
N ALA A 709 -19.36 19.60 -4.99
CA ALA A 709 -19.29 18.20 -4.56
C ALA A 709 -19.51 17.23 -5.75
N LEU A 710 -20.55 17.45 -6.57
CA LEU A 710 -20.79 16.62 -7.76
C LEU A 710 -19.64 16.68 -8.77
N LYS A 711 -19.09 17.86 -9.05
CA LYS A 711 -17.94 18.01 -9.96
C LYS A 711 -16.72 17.23 -9.48
N LEU A 712 -16.44 17.27 -8.17
CA LEU A 712 -15.34 16.54 -7.55
C LEU A 712 -15.54 15.03 -7.65
N LEU A 713 -16.76 14.53 -7.39
CA LEU A 713 -17.07 13.11 -7.52
C LEU A 713 -17.00 12.61 -8.97
N TYR A 714 -17.52 13.38 -9.94
CA TYR A 714 -17.36 13.01 -11.36
C TYR A 714 -15.90 12.96 -11.79
N ARG A 715 -15.07 13.87 -11.25
CA ARG A 715 -13.62 13.84 -11.49
C ARG A 715 -12.98 12.60 -10.86
N ALA A 716 -13.29 12.29 -9.60
CA ALA A 716 -12.80 11.09 -8.94
C ALA A 716 -13.20 9.81 -9.71
N ARG A 717 -14.45 9.74 -10.15
CA ARG A 717 -14.98 8.63 -10.96
C ARG A 717 -14.24 8.49 -12.29
N TYR A 718 -14.03 9.59 -13.00
CA TYR A 718 -13.30 9.60 -14.27
C TYR A 718 -11.86 9.11 -14.11
N LEU A 719 -11.16 9.56 -13.06
CA LEU A 719 -9.79 9.12 -12.79
C LEU A 719 -9.74 7.63 -12.42
N LEU A 720 -10.66 7.14 -11.60
CA LEU A 720 -10.73 5.71 -11.28
C LEU A 720 -11.03 4.85 -12.51
N LEU A 721 -11.89 5.34 -13.40
CA LEU A 721 -12.18 4.68 -14.69
C LEU A 721 -10.92 4.55 -15.55
N LEU A 722 -10.04 5.57 -15.57
CA LEU A 722 -8.75 5.49 -16.28
C LEU A 722 -7.77 4.50 -15.62
N ILE A 723 -7.79 4.39 -14.29
CA ILE A 723 -6.85 3.58 -13.51
C ILE A 723 -7.15 2.08 -13.61
N HIS A 724 -8.42 1.68 -13.43
CA HIS A 724 -8.82 0.27 -13.31
C HIS A 724 -10.01 -0.12 -14.21
N GLY A 725 -10.89 0.84 -14.51
CA GLY A 725 -12.13 0.61 -15.23
C GLY A 725 -13.37 0.66 -14.33
N GLU A 726 -14.49 0.10 -14.79
CA GLU A 726 -15.78 0.12 -14.07
C GLU A 726 -15.85 -0.90 -12.91
N ASN A 727 -14.99 -1.93 -12.91
CA ASN A 727 -15.12 -3.11 -12.05
C ASN A 727 -14.22 -3.05 -10.79
N HIS A 728 -14.06 -1.86 -10.20
CA HIS A 728 -13.31 -1.68 -8.95
C HIS A 728 -14.26 -1.49 -7.76
N PRO A 729 -14.04 -2.12 -6.58
CA PRO A 729 -14.91 -1.96 -5.41
C PRO A 729 -15.06 -0.49 -4.96
N PHE A 730 -13.98 0.30 -5.00
CA PHE A 730 -14.01 1.73 -4.68
C PHE A 730 -14.92 2.57 -5.61
N MET A 731 -15.22 2.08 -6.82
CA MET A 731 -16.18 2.75 -7.72
C MET A 731 -17.57 2.79 -7.09
N ALA A 732 -17.94 1.77 -6.30
CA ALA A 732 -19.23 1.74 -5.62
C ALA A 732 -19.37 2.83 -4.54
N GLU A 733 -18.26 3.21 -3.89
CA GLU A 733 -18.29 4.29 -2.90
C GLU A 733 -18.48 5.65 -3.58
N ILE A 734 -17.80 5.88 -4.71
CA ILE A 734 -17.98 7.10 -5.51
C ILE A 734 -19.41 7.16 -6.08
N ASP A 735 -19.89 6.08 -6.70
CA ASP A 735 -21.22 6.01 -7.30
C ASP A 735 -22.33 6.11 -6.24
N GLY A 736 -22.14 5.54 -5.06
CA GLY A 736 -23.05 5.71 -3.92
C GLY A 736 -23.18 7.18 -3.49
N ASN A 737 -22.05 7.88 -3.37
CA ASN A 737 -22.03 9.31 -3.05
C ASN A 737 -22.70 10.16 -4.15
N ILE A 738 -22.40 9.89 -5.43
CA ILE A 738 -23.06 10.57 -6.57
C ILE A 738 -24.57 10.32 -6.53
N GLY A 739 -25.00 9.08 -6.37
CA GLY A 739 -26.39 8.69 -6.35
C GLY A 739 -27.19 9.39 -5.24
N VAL A 740 -26.62 9.48 -4.04
CA VAL A 740 -27.24 10.17 -2.90
C VAL A 740 -27.37 11.68 -3.12
N ILE A 741 -26.35 12.31 -3.70
CA ILE A 741 -26.41 13.75 -3.99
C ILE A 741 -27.39 14.05 -5.12
N LEU A 742 -27.42 13.22 -6.19
CA LEU A 742 -28.41 13.36 -7.26
C LEU A 742 -29.84 13.14 -6.76
N TYR A 743 -30.04 12.20 -5.83
CA TYR A 743 -31.32 12.03 -5.13
C TYR A 743 -31.74 13.29 -4.39
N ALA A 744 -30.80 13.99 -3.73
CA ALA A 744 -31.07 15.27 -3.06
C ALA A 744 -31.44 16.41 -4.03
N VAL A 745 -30.83 16.42 -5.21
CA VAL A 745 -31.12 17.39 -6.28
C VAL A 745 -32.38 17.02 -7.09
N GLN A 746 -33.00 15.87 -6.80
CA GLN A 746 -34.20 15.33 -7.47
C GLN A 746 -33.96 14.83 -8.91
N GLU A 747 -32.71 14.54 -9.27
CA GLU A 747 -32.35 13.89 -10.53
C GLU A 747 -32.43 12.36 -10.38
N PHE A 748 -33.65 11.85 -10.16
CA PHE A 748 -33.89 10.45 -9.77
C PHE A 748 -33.42 9.44 -10.83
N ASP A 749 -33.56 9.78 -12.10
CA ASP A 749 -33.22 8.88 -13.21
C ASP A 749 -31.71 8.61 -13.28
N ASP A 750 -30.89 9.64 -13.05
CA ASP A 750 -29.44 9.49 -13.00
C ASP A 750 -29.00 8.90 -11.66
N ALA A 751 -29.64 9.29 -10.54
CA ALA A 751 -29.38 8.70 -9.23
C ALA A 751 -29.54 7.17 -9.25
N LEU A 752 -30.60 6.66 -9.89
CA LEU A 752 -30.83 5.22 -10.03
C LEU A 752 -29.70 4.52 -10.78
N LYS A 753 -29.14 5.12 -11.85
CA LYS A 753 -28.03 4.50 -12.62
C LYS A 753 -26.80 4.29 -11.74
N PHE A 754 -26.42 5.32 -10.97
CA PHE A 754 -25.26 5.24 -10.08
C PHE A 754 -25.49 4.29 -8.90
N LEU A 755 -26.66 4.36 -8.25
CA LEU A 755 -26.99 3.46 -7.14
C LEU A 755 -27.10 1.99 -7.58
N GLN A 756 -27.60 1.72 -8.80
CA GLN A 756 -27.62 0.37 -9.37
C GLN A 756 -26.21 -0.15 -9.65
N ASN A 757 -25.30 0.69 -10.16
CA ASN A 757 -23.91 0.30 -10.37
C ASN A 757 -23.22 0.00 -9.04
N ALA A 758 -23.41 0.86 -8.04
CA ALA A 758 -22.90 0.64 -6.69
C ALA A 758 -23.44 -0.68 -6.09
N LEU A 759 -24.73 -0.97 -6.25
CA LEU A 759 -25.33 -2.25 -5.82
C LEU A 759 -24.68 -3.44 -6.52
N LYS A 760 -24.53 -3.39 -7.85
CA LYS A 760 -23.91 -4.46 -8.64
C LYS A 760 -22.49 -4.77 -8.17
N LEU A 761 -21.68 -3.74 -7.93
CA LEU A 761 -20.32 -3.90 -7.44
C LEU A 761 -20.29 -4.45 -6.00
N HIS A 762 -21.19 -3.97 -5.13
CA HIS A 762 -21.32 -4.52 -3.78
C HIS A 762 -21.72 -5.99 -3.79
N GLN A 763 -22.68 -6.39 -4.63
CA GLN A 763 -23.05 -7.81 -4.77
C GLN A 763 -21.91 -8.69 -5.31
N THR A 764 -21.00 -8.11 -6.10
CA THR A 764 -19.86 -8.83 -6.69
C THR A 764 -18.72 -9.02 -5.69
N TYR A 765 -18.44 -8.00 -4.87
CA TYR A 765 -17.24 -7.93 -4.03
C TYR A 765 -17.49 -7.97 -2.53
N MET A 766 -18.67 -7.56 -2.06
CA MET A 766 -19.06 -7.64 -0.64
C MET A 766 -19.85 -8.92 -0.36
N GLU A 767 -19.91 -9.31 0.90
CA GLU A 767 -20.90 -10.30 1.31
C GLU A 767 -22.32 -9.74 1.10
N PRO A 768 -23.26 -10.56 0.59
CA PRO A 768 -24.62 -10.13 0.29
C PRO A 768 -25.38 -9.51 1.47
N GLN A 769 -24.95 -9.77 2.71
CA GLN A 769 -25.62 -9.39 3.96
C GLN A 769 -24.93 -8.22 4.68
N THR A 770 -24.12 -7.42 3.98
CA THR A 770 -23.43 -6.27 4.57
C THR A 770 -24.35 -5.06 4.76
N LEU A 771 -24.15 -4.32 5.85
CA LEU A 771 -24.94 -3.11 6.18
C LEU A 771 -24.89 -2.02 5.09
N LYS A 772 -23.73 -1.84 4.45
CA LYS A 772 -23.59 -0.91 3.30
C LYS A 772 -24.50 -1.32 2.14
N THR A 773 -24.70 -2.62 1.90
CA THR A 773 -25.60 -3.13 0.83
C THR A 773 -27.06 -2.86 1.17
N ALA A 774 -27.47 -3.08 2.42
CA ALA A 774 -28.82 -2.73 2.90
C ALA A 774 -29.11 -1.23 2.73
N LEU A 775 -28.13 -0.36 3.04
CA LEU A 775 -28.27 1.08 2.83
C LEU A 775 -28.51 1.42 1.35
N ILE A 776 -27.78 0.80 0.41
CA ILE A 776 -28.01 1.04 -1.03
C ILE A 776 -29.40 0.57 -1.47
N TYR A 777 -29.86 -0.59 -1.00
CA TYR A 777 -31.22 -1.06 -1.27
C TYR A 777 -32.28 -0.07 -0.76
N HIS A 778 -32.10 0.45 0.45
CA HIS A 778 -32.98 1.46 1.03
C HIS A 778 -33.00 2.74 0.18
N LEU A 779 -31.84 3.21 -0.27
CA LEU A 779 -31.72 4.38 -1.13
C LEU A 779 -32.37 4.17 -2.50
N LEU A 780 -32.21 2.98 -3.09
CA LEU A 780 -32.91 2.59 -4.31
C LEU A 780 -34.43 2.59 -4.09
N ALA A 781 -34.91 2.02 -2.99
CA ALA A 781 -36.33 1.98 -2.65
C ALA A 781 -36.93 3.40 -2.57
N ARG A 782 -36.26 4.30 -1.84
CA ARG A 782 -36.67 5.71 -1.74
C ARG A 782 -36.66 6.40 -3.09
N THR A 783 -35.62 6.19 -3.90
CA THR A 783 -35.50 6.81 -5.23
C THR A 783 -36.59 6.31 -6.19
N TYR A 784 -36.88 5.00 -6.21
CA TYR A 784 -37.97 4.42 -7.00
C TYR A 784 -39.35 4.92 -6.55
N SER A 785 -39.55 5.09 -5.24
CA SER A 785 -40.78 5.67 -4.70
C SER A 785 -40.98 7.11 -5.19
N CYS A 786 -39.92 7.93 -5.20
CA CYS A 786 -39.98 9.28 -5.74
C CYS A 786 -40.23 9.30 -7.26
N ARG A 787 -39.76 8.28 -8.00
CA ARG A 787 -40.08 8.07 -9.42
C ARG A 787 -41.51 7.55 -9.66
N GLY A 788 -42.18 7.05 -8.63
CA GLY A 788 -43.52 6.45 -8.71
C GLY A 788 -43.55 4.95 -9.04
N ASP A 789 -42.40 4.27 -9.10
CA ASP A 789 -42.33 2.81 -9.23
C ASP A 789 -42.37 2.12 -7.87
N PHE A 790 -43.55 2.10 -7.27
CA PHE A 790 -43.75 1.51 -5.95
C PHE A 790 -43.55 -0.01 -5.91
N ARG A 791 -43.69 -0.70 -7.05
CA ARG A 791 -43.51 -2.16 -7.11
C ARG A 791 -42.05 -2.52 -6.87
N THR A 792 -41.15 -1.87 -7.61
CA THR A 792 -39.71 -2.06 -7.44
C THR A 792 -39.25 -1.50 -6.09
N ALA A 793 -39.78 -0.36 -5.65
CA ALA A 793 -39.46 0.21 -4.34
C ALA A 793 -39.74 -0.77 -3.18
N LEU A 794 -40.93 -1.40 -3.18
CA LEU A 794 -41.30 -2.40 -2.17
C LEU A 794 -40.39 -3.63 -2.21
N GLN A 795 -39.92 -4.04 -3.39
CA GLN A 795 -38.98 -5.15 -3.51
C GLN A 795 -37.62 -4.80 -2.88
N MET A 796 -37.06 -3.63 -3.20
CA MET A 796 -35.76 -3.20 -2.68
C MET A 796 -35.80 -3.00 -1.16
N GLU A 797 -36.87 -2.40 -0.63
CA GLU A 797 -37.02 -2.20 0.82
C GLU A 797 -37.20 -3.55 1.57
N ARG A 798 -37.81 -4.56 0.95
CA ARG A 798 -37.90 -5.91 1.54
C ARG A 798 -36.52 -6.56 1.70
N GLU A 799 -35.63 -6.38 0.73
CA GLU A 799 -34.24 -6.84 0.85
C GLU A 799 -33.53 -6.13 2.01
N THR A 800 -33.70 -4.81 2.12
CA THR A 800 -33.20 -4.00 3.26
C THR A 800 -33.66 -4.56 4.60
N PHE A 801 -34.98 -4.76 4.75
CA PHE A 801 -35.57 -5.31 5.98
C PHE A 801 -35.02 -6.70 6.30
N THR A 802 -34.86 -7.55 5.28
CA THR A 802 -34.35 -8.91 5.46
C THR A 802 -32.93 -8.90 5.99
N ILE A 803 -32.06 -8.03 5.45
CA ILE A 803 -30.68 -7.87 5.93
C ILE A 803 -30.70 -7.35 7.37
N TYR A 804 -31.41 -6.26 7.67
CA TYR A 804 -31.45 -5.71 9.03
C TYR A 804 -32.06 -6.65 10.08
N SER A 805 -33.13 -7.36 9.73
CA SER A 805 -33.75 -8.36 10.59
C SER A 805 -32.78 -9.50 10.90
N LYS A 806 -31.99 -9.95 9.91
CA LYS A 806 -30.99 -11.00 10.11
C LYS A 806 -29.79 -10.51 10.93
N THR A 807 -29.29 -9.30 10.67
CA THR A 807 -28.08 -8.76 11.33
C THR A 807 -28.33 -8.26 12.76
N PHE A 808 -29.44 -7.55 12.98
CA PHE A 808 -29.72 -6.89 14.26
C PHE A 808 -30.90 -7.48 15.04
N GLY A 809 -31.73 -8.32 14.41
CA GLY A 809 -32.99 -8.77 14.97
C GLY A 809 -34.15 -7.78 14.76
N ASN A 810 -35.36 -8.20 15.12
CA ASN A 810 -36.59 -7.45 14.86
C ASN A 810 -36.78 -6.23 15.78
N ASP A 811 -36.14 -6.22 16.95
CA ASP A 811 -36.33 -5.16 17.95
C ASP A 811 -35.42 -3.94 17.74
N HIS A 812 -34.42 -4.05 16.86
CA HIS A 812 -33.47 -2.98 16.58
C HIS A 812 -34.12 -1.81 15.84
N GLU A 813 -33.66 -0.59 16.13
CA GLU A 813 -34.20 0.67 15.58
C GLU A 813 -34.20 0.67 14.05
N LYS A 814 -33.08 0.28 13.41
CA LYS A 814 -32.99 0.21 11.94
C LYS A 814 -33.95 -0.81 11.29
N THR A 815 -34.22 -1.92 11.97
CA THR A 815 -35.19 -2.91 11.48
C THR A 815 -36.62 -2.37 11.57
N LYS A 816 -36.93 -1.62 12.64
CA LYS A 816 -38.22 -0.93 12.82
C LYS A 816 -38.41 0.18 11.80
N GLU A 817 -37.40 1.02 11.57
CA GLU A 817 -37.41 2.06 10.54
C GLU A 817 -37.73 1.46 9.16
N SER A 818 -37.08 0.37 8.77
CA SER A 818 -37.35 -0.30 7.49
C SER A 818 -38.76 -0.93 7.43
N SER A 819 -39.25 -1.49 8.55
CA SER A 819 -40.63 -1.99 8.65
C SER A 819 -41.68 -0.90 8.46
N GLU A 820 -41.44 0.28 9.03
CA GLU A 820 -42.28 1.46 8.86
C GLU A 820 -42.22 1.99 7.43
N CYS A 821 -41.03 2.04 6.83
CA CYS A 821 -40.83 2.36 5.42
C CYS A 821 -41.67 1.44 4.51
N LEU A 822 -41.64 0.12 4.75
CA LEU A 822 -42.47 -0.85 4.01
C LEU A 822 -43.97 -0.57 4.13
N LYS A 823 -44.46 -0.26 5.34
CA LYS A 823 -45.88 0.08 5.56
C LYS A 823 -46.24 1.35 4.79
N HIS A 824 -45.39 2.37 4.86
CA HIS A 824 -45.60 3.64 4.18
C HIS A 824 -45.62 3.47 2.65
N LEU A 825 -44.62 2.78 2.07
CA LEU A 825 -44.57 2.47 0.64
C LEU A 825 -45.80 1.68 0.18
N THR A 826 -46.29 0.74 1.00
CA THR A 826 -47.51 -0.04 0.68
C THR A 826 -48.75 0.85 0.66
N GLN A 827 -48.90 1.75 1.63
CA GLN A 827 -50.01 2.70 1.67
C GLN A 827 -49.98 3.68 0.49
N GLN A 828 -48.79 4.17 0.12
CA GLN A 828 -48.60 5.02 -1.05
C GLN A 828 -48.93 4.28 -2.35
N ALA A 829 -48.47 3.04 -2.52
CA ALA A 829 -48.77 2.20 -3.68
C ALA A 829 -50.28 1.97 -3.86
N VAL A 830 -50.99 1.64 -2.77
CA VAL A 830 -52.45 1.44 -2.78
C VAL A 830 -53.18 2.74 -3.13
N THR A 831 -52.75 3.86 -2.56
CA THR A 831 -53.35 5.17 -2.83
C THR A 831 -53.14 5.58 -4.29
N PHE A 832 -51.93 5.37 -4.81
CA PHE A 832 -51.59 5.63 -6.20
C PHE A 832 -52.41 4.77 -7.16
N GLN A 833 -52.54 3.46 -6.89
CA GLN A 833 -53.35 2.56 -7.71
C GLN A 833 -54.85 2.90 -7.68
N LYS A 834 -55.39 3.30 -6.52
CA LYS A 834 -56.78 3.77 -6.41
C LYS A 834 -57.03 4.99 -7.29
N ARG A 835 -56.12 5.96 -7.27
CA ARG A 835 -56.19 7.17 -8.10
C ARG A 835 -56.12 6.86 -9.59
N ILE A 836 -55.25 5.93 -10.01
CA ILE A 836 -55.19 5.46 -11.41
C ILE A 836 -56.52 4.81 -11.82
N ASN A 837 -57.08 3.96 -10.96
CA ASN A 837 -58.34 3.28 -11.26
C ASN A 837 -59.53 4.25 -11.34
N GLU A 838 -59.54 5.30 -10.51
CA GLU A 838 -60.53 6.39 -10.56
C GLU A 838 -60.39 7.22 -11.84
N ALA A 839 -59.16 7.54 -12.25
CA ALA A 839 -58.88 8.25 -13.51
C ALA A 839 -59.36 7.45 -14.73
N ASN A 840 -59.12 6.14 -14.74
CA ASN A 840 -59.60 5.25 -15.80
C ASN A 840 -61.14 5.15 -15.85
N ARG A 841 -61.84 5.39 -14.74
CA ARG A 841 -63.32 5.39 -14.68
C ARG A 841 -63.95 6.70 -15.15
N GLN A 842 -63.24 7.83 -15.08
CA GLN A 842 -63.80 9.16 -15.37
C GLN A 842 -63.66 9.61 -16.83
N GLY A 843 -63.09 8.80 -17.72
CA GLY A 843 -62.91 9.13 -19.13
C GLY A 843 -61.71 10.04 -19.38
N SER A 844 -60.97 9.75 -20.45
CA SER A 844 -59.58 10.13 -20.77
C SER A 844 -59.23 11.64 -20.89
N ASN A 845 -60.06 12.57 -20.39
CA ASN A 845 -59.86 14.00 -20.63
C ASN A 845 -58.99 14.74 -19.60
N ASN A 846 -58.61 14.10 -18.47
CA ASN A 846 -57.79 14.75 -17.42
C ASN A 846 -56.58 13.92 -16.95
N ILE A 847 -56.06 13.01 -17.78
CA ILE A 847 -54.86 12.22 -17.43
C ILE A 847 -53.62 13.12 -17.24
N GLY A 848 -53.56 14.26 -17.93
CA GLY A 848 -52.46 15.23 -17.80
C GLY A 848 -52.44 16.04 -16.50
N GLN A 849 -53.47 15.97 -15.65
CA GLN A 849 -53.52 16.62 -14.33
C GLN A 849 -53.25 15.65 -13.16
N LEU A 850 -53.04 14.36 -13.44
CA LEU A 850 -52.58 13.42 -12.42
C LEU A 850 -51.06 13.50 -12.30
N LEU A 851 -50.58 14.41 -11.44
CA LEU A 851 -49.44 14.31 -10.51
C LEU A 851 -49.05 15.70 -9.98
N PRO A 852 -48.60 15.84 -8.72
CA PRO A 852 -47.69 14.91 -8.04
C PRO A 852 -48.34 14.14 -6.88
N VAL A 853 -47.99 12.85 -6.75
CA VAL A 853 -47.84 12.20 -5.45
C VAL A 853 -46.94 13.15 -4.65
N GLU A 854 -47.26 13.49 -3.41
CA GLU A 854 -46.38 14.33 -2.59
C GLU A 854 -45.04 13.60 -2.43
N ILE A 855 -44.11 13.90 -3.34
CA ILE A 855 -42.72 13.45 -3.27
C ILE A 855 -42.11 14.28 -2.16
N HIS A 856 -42.08 13.72 -0.95
CA HIS A 856 -41.45 14.38 0.17
C HIS A 856 -39.96 14.55 -0.17
N ARG A 857 -39.53 15.80 -0.28
CA ARG A 857 -38.13 16.11 -0.57
C ARG A 857 -37.29 15.61 0.60
N PRO A 858 -36.21 14.86 0.35
CA PRO A 858 -35.31 14.48 1.43
C PRO A 858 -34.72 15.75 2.04
N SER A 859 -34.73 15.84 3.37
CA SER A 859 -34.05 16.95 4.04
C SER A 859 -32.55 16.83 3.78
N LEU A 860 -31.88 17.97 3.58
CA LEU A 860 -30.45 17.97 3.33
C LEU A 860 -29.66 17.36 4.50
N HIS A 861 -30.20 17.50 5.72
CA HIS A 861 -29.69 16.85 6.91
C HIS A 861 -29.72 15.32 6.78
N SER A 862 -30.84 14.73 6.38
CA SER A 862 -30.95 13.27 6.17
C SER A 862 -29.99 12.79 5.08
N VAL A 863 -29.81 13.57 4.02
CA VAL A 863 -28.84 13.26 2.95
C VAL A 863 -27.41 13.28 3.50
N LEU A 864 -27.06 14.28 4.31
CA LEU A 864 -25.76 14.39 4.94
C LEU A 864 -25.50 13.22 5.89
N GLU A 865 -26.49 12.78 6.67
CA GLU A 865 -26.38 11.58 7.51
C GLU A 865 -26.09 10.32 6.69
N ILE A 866 -26.77 10.14 5.56
CA ILE A 866 -26.51 9.02 4.64
C ILE A 866 -25.08 9.10 4.08
N LEU A 867 -24.63 10.30 3.67
CA LEU A 867 -23.27 10.52 3.18
C LEU A 867 -22.22 10.27 4.27
N ASN A 868 -22.52 10.64 5.52
CA ASN A 868 -21.66 10.34 6.67
C ASN A 868 -21.49 8.82 6.81
N ILE A 869 -22.60 8.06 6.78
CA ILE A 869 -22.57 6.59 6.88
C ILE A 869 -21.80 5.95 5.71
N LEU A 870 -22.03 6.41 4.47
CA LEU A 870 -21.35 5.87 3.29
C LEU A 870 -19.83 6.06 3.37
N ASN A 871 -19.38 7.23 3.86
CA ASN A 871 -17.96 7.56 4.01
C ASN A 871 -17.39 7.16 5.39
N GLY A 872 -18.11 6.35 6.18
CA GLY A 872 -17.62 5.82 7.46
C GLY A 872 -17.50 6.84 8.60
N ILE A 873 -18.18 7.98 8.52
CA ILE A 873 -18.26 8.98 9.59
C ILE A 873 -19.51 8.66 10.43
N ILE A 874 -19.30 8.24 11.68
CA ILE A 874 -20.39 7.86 12.59
C ILE A 874 -20.37 8.79 13.79
N PHE A 875 -21.48 9.49 14.02
CA PHE A 875 -21.72 10.26 15.23
C PHE A 875 -22.33 9.34 16.29
N ILE A 876 -21.58 9.06 17.35
CA ILE A 876 -22.12 8.35 18.52
C ILE A 876 -22.73 9.40 19.44
N GLN A 877 -24.04 9.61 19.34
CA GLN A 877 -24.77 10.32 20.39
C GLN A 877 -24.83 9.41 21.61
N LEU A 878 -24.06 9.74 22.65
CA LEU A 878 -24.19 9.09 23.96
C LEU A 878 -25.53 9.47 24.59
N ARG A 879 -26.60 8.72 24.26
CA ARG A 879 -27.87 8.80 24.98
C ARG A 879 -27.68 8.18 26.37
N GLY A 880 -27.48 9.02 27.38
CA GLY A 880 -27.48 8.56 28.76
C GLY A 880 -26.61 9.35 29.75
N ILE A 881 -26.75 10.68 29.81
CA ILE A 881 -26.55 11.40 31.07
C ILE A 881 -27.73 12.35 31.19
N SER A 882 -28.75 11.93 31.94
CA SER A 882 -29.74 12.84 32.47
C SER A 882 -29.04 13.72 33.52
N THR A 883 -28.47 14.85 33.11
CA THR A 883 -28.30 15.98 34.03
C THR A 883 -29.69 16.55 34.26
N SER A 884 -30.36 16.05 35.27
CA SER A 884 -31.46 16.76 35.90
C SER A 884 -30.99 18.16 36.28
N SER A 885 -31.84 19.14 35.98
CA SER A 885 -31.78 20.58 36.30
C SER A 885 -30.74 21.43 35.55
N GLU A 886 -31.29 22.48 34.93
CA GLU A 886 -30.63 23.68 34.37
C GLU A 886 -30.07 23.59 32.94
N VAL A 887 -30.96 23.55 31.92
CA VAL A 887 -30.97 24.50 30.78
C VAL A 887 -32.38 24.43 30.19
N ASN A 888 -33.26 25.33 30.62
CA ASN A 888 -34.55 25.55 29.97
C ASN A 888 -34.70 27.07 29.79
N GLU A 889 -33.80 27.65 28.98
CA GLU A 889 -33.86 29.00 28.42
C GLU A 889 -32.66 29.11 27.46
N GLY A 890 -32.91 29.03 26.16
CA GLY A 890 -31.85 29.11 25.13
C GLY A 890 -32.20 28.54 23.75
N ASN A 891 -33.28 27.76 23.62
CA ASN A 891 -33.70 27.20 22.33
C ASN A 891 -34.63 28.11 21.48
N ASP A 892 -34.92 29.34 21.92
CA ASP A 892 -35.86 30.23 21.22
C ASP A 892 -35.20 31.28 20.28
N GLU A 893 -33.87 31.31 20.17
CA GLU A 893 -33.17 32.30 19.31
C GLU A 893 -32.66 31.76 17.95
N LEU A 894 -32.80 30.47 17.65
CA LEU A 894 -32.56 29.91 16.31
C LEU A 894 -33.85 29.65 15.49
N GLU A 895 -35.03 29.74 16.11
CA GLU A 895 -36.32 29.59 15.39
C GLU A 895 -36.85 30.90 14.79
N ASN A 896 -36.31 32.07 15.17
CA ASN A 896 -36.82 33.37 14.72
C ASN A 896 -36.07 34.01 13.54
N SER A 897 -35.07 33.35 12.93
CA SER A 897 -34.40 33.87 11.72
C SER A 897 -34.81 33.20 10.41
N ILE A 898 -35.77 32.27 10.40
CA ILE A 898 -36.16 31.53 9.18
C ILE A 898 -37.61 31.85 8.71
N ASN A 899 -38.39 32.60 9.48
CA ASN A 899 -39.70 33.07 9.03
C ASN A 899 -39.65 34.47 8.41
N ASN A 900 -39.10 34.55 7.20
CA ASN A 900 -39.53 35.54 6.21
C ASN A 900 -39.58 34.88 4.83
N ASN A 901 -40.77 34.38 4.50
CA ASN A 901 -41.16 33.84 3.20
C ASN A 901 -41.18 34.94 2.11
N LYS A 902 -40.98 34.48 0.86
CA LYS A 902 -41.24 35.15 -0.44
C LYS A 902 -40.19 36.16 -0.91
N ILE A 903 -39.31 35.69 -1.81
CA ILE A 903 -39.10 36.16 -3.20
C ILE A 903 -38.02 35.23 -3.78
N LEU A 904 -38.43 34.30 -4.65
CA LEU A 904 -37.54 33.52 -5.53
C LEU A 904 -38.35 32.99 -6.72
N GLU A 905 -39.05 33.91 -7.36
CA GLU A 905 -39.24 33.92 -8.81
C GLU A 905 -38.51 35.19 -9.28
N ASP A 906 -37.79 35.08 -10.39
CA ASP A 906 -36.90 36.08 -11.01
C ASP A 906 -35.49 36.23 -10.43
N ALA A 907 -34.54 35.44 -10.96
CA ALA A 907 -33.21 35.93 -11.36
C ALA A 907 -32.44 34.89 -12.20
N THR A 908 -32.96 34.54 -13.38
CA THR A 908 -32.12 34.19 -14.53
C THR A 908 -31.95 35.44 -15.40
N SER A 909 -30.96 36.28 -15.10
CA SER A 909 -30.25 37.12 -16.09
C SER A 909 -29.37 38.18 -15.41
N SER A 910 -28.33 38.58 -16.13
CA SER A 910 -27.49 39.78 -15.97
C SER A 910 -26.13 39.65 -15.28
N ILE A 911 -25.17 39.44 -16.18
CA ILE A 911 -23.74 39.75 -16.14
C ILE A 911 -23.51 41.28 -15.97
N LYS A 912 -22.40 41.62 -15.26
CA LYS A 912 -21.51 42.82 -15.30
C LYS A 912 -21.53 43.84 -14.14
N LYS A 913 -20.31 43.99 -13.59
CA LYS A 913 -19.60 45.19 -13.08
C LYS A 913 -20.14 45.91 -11.83
N ASN A 914 -19.34 45.93 -10.76
CA ASN A 914 -18.53 47.11 -10.41
C ASN A 914 -17.50 46.82 -9.30
N GLU A 915 -16.43 47.60 -9.37
CA GLU A 915 -15.23 47.61 -8.52
C GLU A 915 -15.39 48.47 -7.25
N ASN A 916 -14.48 48.20 -6.29
CA ASN A 916 -13.77 49.10 -5.37
C ASN A 916 -14.16 49.24 -3.87
N SER A 917 -13.06 49.09 -3.12
CA SER A 917 -12.54 49.79 -1.92
C SER A 917 -12.98 49.36 -0.52
N ASP A 918 -12.00 48.72 0.13
CA ASP A 918 -11.28 49.11 1.35
C ASP A 918 -11.92 48.97 2.75
N ASP A 919 -11.16 48.20 3.55
CA ASP A 919 -10.62 48.53 4.87
C ASP A 919 -11.21 47.92 6.17
N ILE A 920 -10.30 47.19 6.84
CA ILE A 920 -9.98 47.19 8.29
C ILE A 920 -10.58 46.13 9.23
N ALA A 921 -9.64 45.60 10.03
CA ALA A 921 -9.71 45.12 11.43
C ALA A 921 -9.69 43.61 11.71
N VAL A 922 -8.45 43.16 11.96
CA VAL A 922 -8.05 42.22 13.01
C VAL A 922 -8.78 42.52 14.33
N VAL A 923 -9.51 41.55 14.89
CA VAL A 923 -9.73 41.44 16.33
C VAL A 923 -9.70 39.97 16.75
N SER A 924 -8.69 39.66 17.54
CA SER A 924 -8.59 38.51 18.42
C SER A 924 -9.64 38.55 19.53
N SER A 925 -10.29 37.43 19.82
CA SER A 925 -10.84 37.19 21.16
C SER A 925 -10.86 35.69 21.47
N ARG A 926 -9.84 35.29 22.23
CA ARG A 926 -9.85 34.12 23.11
C ARG A 926 -10.69 34.47 24.35
N SER A 927 -11.59 33.57 24.75
CA SER A 927 -12.05 33.38 26.14
C SER A 927 -12.58 31.94 26.24
N GLN A 928 -11.79 31.00 26.75
CA GLN A 928 -11.90 30.51 28.13
C GLN A 928 -13.34 30.16 28.55
N MET A 929 -13.67 28.86 28.48
CA MET A 929 -14.41 28.19 29.55
C MET A 929 -13.81 26.80 29.75
N ASP A 930 -13.22 26.64 30.93
CA ASP A 930 -12.74 25.40 31.52
C ASP A 930 -13.91 24.52 31.98
N ASN A 931 -13.59 23.23 32.15
CA ASN A 931 -14.33 22.18 32.85
C ASN A 931 -15.44 21.45 32.08
N ILE A 932 -15.13 20.21 31.66
CA ILE A 932 -15.72 18.98 32.21
C ILE A 932 -14.74 17.82 31.92
N SER A 933 -14.28 17.18 33.00
CA SER A 933 -13.49 15.94 32.99
C SER A 933 -14.27 14.81 33.67
N ALA A 934 -14.07 13.58 33.18
CA ALA A 934 -14.15 12.27 33.86
C ALA A 934 -15.26 11.27 33.41
N ILE A 935 -14.83 10.34 32.55
CA ILE A 935 -14.77 8.85 32.68
C ILE A 935 -15.86 8.11 33.48
N VAL A 936 -16.53 7.14 32.84
CA VAL A 936 -16.77 5.77 33.38
C VAL A 936 -16.76 4.71 32.26
N SER A 937 -16.05 3.61 32.54
CA SER A 937 -15.91 2.34 31.83
C SER A 937 -17.21 1.52 31.70
N GLY A 938 -17.47 0.93 30.52
CA GLY A 938 -18.57 -0.04 30.35
C GLY A 938 -18.60 -0.75 28.97
N SER A 939 -18.10 -1.99 28.95
CA SER A 939 -18.43 -3.14 28.07
C SER A 939 -18.63 -2.99 26.54
N SER A 940 -17.60 -3.41 25.81
CA SER A 940 -17.57 -4.53 24.83
C SER A 940 -18.46 -4.59 23.58
N THR A 941 -19.27 -3.59 23.23
CA THR A 941 -20.06 -3.63 21.97
C THR A 941 -19.80 -2.46 21.00
N ALA A 942 -19.06 -1.43 21.42
CA ALA A 942 -18.72 -0.29 20.56
C ALA A 942 -17.41 -0.46 19.77
N GLN A 943 -16.53 -1.38 20.18
CA GLN A 943 -15.21 -1.59 19.55
C GLN A 943 -15.31 -2.13 18.12
N THR A 944 -16.31 -2.96 17.81
CA THR A 944 -16.49 -3.57 16.48
C THR A 944 -16.99 -2.60 15.40
N MET A 945 -17.51 -1.42 15.76
CA MET A 945 -17.85 -0.37 14.79
C MET A 945 -16.78 0.73 14.68
N GLN A 946 -15.83 0.79 15.61
CA GLN A 946 -14.72 1.75 15.58
C GLN A 946 -13.55 1.28 14.71
N GLU A 947 -13.33 -0.04 14.59
CA GLU A 947 -12.20 -0.59 13.80
C GLU A 947 -12.36 -0.44 12.28
N VAL A 948 -13.59 -0.29 11.77
CA VAL A 948 -13.85 -0.11 10.32
C VAL A 948 -13.77 1.36 9.89
N ALA A 949 -13.59 2.29 10.83
CA ALA A 949 -13.75 3.71 10.57
C ALA A 949 -12.45 4.47 10.34
N LEU A 950 -11.24 3.88 10.44
CA LEU A 950 -9.98 4.64 10.42
C LEU A 950 -8.97 4.27 9.31
N ASP A 951 -9.29 3.32 8.43
CA ASP A 951 -8.50 3.06 7.22
C ASP A 951 -8.97 3.92 6.03
#